data_AF-A0AAE1WQ68-F1
#
_entry.id   AF-A0AAE1WQ68-F1
#
_cell.length_a   1.000
_cell.length_b   1.000
_cell.length_c   1.000
_cell.angle_alpha   90.00
_cell.angle_beta   90.00
_cell.angle_gamma   90.00
#
_symmetry.space_group_name_H-M   'P 1'
#
loop_
_entity.id
_entity.type
_entity.pdbx_description
1 polymer ?
#
loop_
_entity_poly.entity_id
_entity_poly.type
_entity_poly.pdbx_seq_one_letter_code
_entity_poly.pdbx_strand_id
1 'polypeptide(L)'
;MLEKMGDRLDTEAVIQEFELMSMDAGRVQREILKKILEDNGETEYLLKWGLNGRTDPESYSACVPIVTHMDLEPYIQRIADGEKSSILTGKPISTISLSSGTTQGKPKYVPFNDELIGCTMKMYKTSFSFRNREYPIGSGKALQFIYGSKQFITKGGLNAATATTNVYRNEEFKKTMRAMQTPCCSPDEVIFGDNFHHSLYCHLLCALIFRDEVEVVSSTFAHSIVHAFQTFEQVWKELVADIRDGSLNSRITSKSIQSAMAKLLKPDPELAETIHNKCLGLSNWYGLIPELFPNAKYVYGIMTGSMEPYLKKLRHYAGELPLLSADYGASEGWIGVNINPKLPPELATFAVRPDNAYFEFIPLENNLNALEVSVEPRPVGLTEVEVGKEYEVIMTNFAGLYRYRLGDVVKVRGFHNSTPKLQFICRKNLLLNINIDKNTEKDLQLAVATAANLLAEEKLEIIDFTSLADLSTEPGHYVIFWEISGNADDELLQKCCNCLDGAFLDAGYMSSRKVNAIGALELRILMKGTFHKIMENFVQLGAAVNQFKTPRRRRVTLPEDSSTSSSAEKGKLENKKAKDSEALYYIQTAVADHIFPRISVATSAKEAWSILQRNIKAVQRLKGNHQANCIEENNSSDQLFYTCNSVAETGEATCYESTRGPVMAMAQEARSLQLPRLKITTSKENDDTYLKSKLSRELAKPVYKENNTRSHSLQEPPGELKQYWNSFILTSVVQ
;
A
#
# COMPACT_ATOMS: atom_id res chain seq x y z
N MET A 1 16.06 -8.01 -48.38
CA MET A 1 16.96 -8.00 -47.20
C MET A 1 17.37 -6.60 -46.72
N LEU A 2 17.11 -5.53 -47.49
CA LEU A 2 17.48 -4.15 -47.12
C LEU A 2 16.33 -3.27 -46.58
N GLU A 3 15.07 -3.75 -46.57
CA GLU A 3 13.92 -3.00 -46.03
C GLU A 3 13.61 -3.27 -44.54
N LYS A 4 14.38 -4.13 -43.85
CA LYS A 4 14.15 -4.46 -42.42
C LYS A 4 15.07 -3.71 -41.43
N MET A 5 15.94 -2.81 -41.90
CA MET A 5 16.89 -2.09 -41.04
C MET A 5 16.38 -0.74 -40.53
N GLY A 6 15.22 -0.25 -41.00
CA GLY A 6 14.73 1.11 -40.72
C GLY A 6 14.08 1.35 -39.35
N ASP A 7 13.93 0.33 -38.50
CA ASP A 7 13.12 0.40 -37.27
C ASP A 7 13.91 0.20 -35.97
N ARG A 8 15.23 -0.04 -36.02
CA ARG A 8 16.03 -0.30 -34.80
C ARG A 8 16.47 1.01 -34.17
N LEU A 9 16.30 1.14 -32.85
CA LEU A 9 16.79 2.29 -32.10
C LEU A 9 18.33 2.37 -32.17
N ASP A 10 18.86 3.52 -32.57
CA ASP A 10 20.29 3.82 -32.40
C ASP A 10 20.56 4.19 -30.93
N THR A 11 20.99 3.20 -30.16
CA THR A 11 21.20 3.36 -28.72
C THR A 11 22.34 4.31 -28.39
N GLU A 12 23.37 4.37 -29.24
CA GLU A 12 24.53 5.23 -28.99
C GLU A 12 24.18 6.70 -29.26
N ALA A 13 23.41 6.98 -30.32
CA ALA A 13 22.88 8.32 -30.56
C ALA A 13 21.99 8.82 -29.41
N VAL A 14 21.16 7.96 -28.82
CA VAL A 14 20.31 8.30 -27.66
C VAL A 14 21.16 8.58 -26.41
N ILE A 15 22.20 7.79 -26.17
CA ILE A 15 23.14 8.05 -25.06
C ILE A 15 23.84 9.39 -25.29
N GLN A 16 24.34 9.66 -26.50
CA GLN A 16 24.99 10.94 -26.84
C GLN A 16 24.05 12.13 -26.65
N GLU A 17 22.77 12.02 -27.04
CA GLU A 17 21.76 13.05 -26.76
C GLU A 17 21.68 13.34 -25.25
N PHE A 18 21.60 12.29 -24.42
CA PHE A 18 21.57 12.42 -22.96
C PHE A 18 22.87 12.99 -22.37
N GLU A 19 24.03 12.61 -22.89
CA GLU A 19 25.31 13.19 -22.48
C GLU A 19 25.34 14.69 -22.79
N LEU A 20 24.99 15.10 -24.00
CA LEU A 20 24.98 16.51 -24.40
C LEU A 20 24.05 17.37 -23.55
N MET A 21 22.82 16.91 -23.25
CA MET A 21 21.89 17.68 -22.42
C MET A 21 22.34 17.74 -20.96
N SER A 22 23.03 16.72 -20.45
CA SER A 22 23.48 16.68 -19.06
C SER A 22 24.75 17.50 -18.81
N MET A 23 25.50 17.89 -19.85
CA MET A 23 26.65 18.79 -19.72
C MET A 23 26.28 20.19 -19.19
N ASP A 24 25.12 20.72 -19.59
CA ASP A 24 24.59 22.00 -19.10
C ASP A 24 23.08 21.88 -18.80
N ALA A 25 22.77 21.11 -17.76
CA ALA A 25 21.42 20.85 -17.30
C ALA A 25 20.73 22.14 -16.83
N GLY A 26 21.48 23.13 -16.33
CA GLY A 26 20.96 24.43 -15.93
C GLY A 26 20.43 25.23 -17.12
N ARG A 27 21.15 25.27 -18.25
CA ARG A 27 20.65 25.87 -19.49
C ARG A 27 19.41 25.14 -20.01
N VAL A 28 19.44 23.80 -20.04
CA VAL A 28 18.29 23.01 -20.50
C VAL A 28 17.06 23.29 -19.64
N GLN A 29 17.19 23.37 -18.31
CA GLN A 29 16.09 23.72 -17.41
C GLN A 29 15.49 25.11 -17.70
N ARG A 30 16.33 26.13 -17.95
CA ARG A 30 15.85 27.46 -18.35
C ARG A 30 15.10 27.43 -19.68
N GLU A 31 15.60 26.69 -20.67
CA GLU A 31 14.96 26.53 -21.97
C GLU A 31 13.60 25.82 -21.87
N ILE A 32 13.52 24.78 -21.03
CA ILE A 32 12.28 24.04 -20.80
C ILE A 32 11.25 24.88 -20.06
N LEU A 33 11.66 25.60 -19.00
CA LEU A 33 10.75 26.52 -18.33
C LEU A 33 10.24 27.58 -19.29
N LYS A 34 11.15 28.18 -20.07
CA LYS A 34 10.78 29.16 -21.09
C LYS A 34 9.76 28.58 -22.08
N LYS A 35 10.01 27.39 -22.63
CA LYS A 35 9.06 26.70 -23.54
C LYS A 35 7.69 26.49 -22.87
N ILE A 36 7.65 25.99 -21.64
CA ILE A 36 6.40 25.76 -20.91
C ILE A 36 5.64 27.08 -20.70
N LEU A 37 6.33 28.16 -20.35
CA LEU A 37 5.71 29.46 -20.09
C LEU A 37 5.29 30.19 -21.37
N GLU A 38 6.01 30.01 -22.48
CA GLU A 38 5.59 30.51 -23.80
C GLU A 38 4.35 29.77 -24.30
N ASP A 39 4.31 28.44 -24.19
CA ASP A 39 3.18 27.62 -24.62
C ASP A 39 1.91 27.89 -23.79
N ASN A 40 2.06 28.30 -22.53
CA ASN A 40 0.96 28.37 -21.57
C ASN A 40 0.70 29.78 -21.01
N GLY A 41 1.41 30.82 -21.48
CA GLY A 41 1.38 32.16 -20.89
C GLY A 41 0.01 32.83 -20.87
N GLU A 42 -0.87 32.44 -21.79
CA GLU A 42 -2.25 32.94 -21.91
C GLU A 42 -3.28 32.10 -21.14
N THR A 43 -2.84 31.07 -20.41
CA THR A 43 -3.75 30.22 -19.63
C THR A 43 -4.34 30.98 -18.44
N GLU A 44 -5.59 30.65 -18.07
CA GLU A 44 -6.27 31.24 -16.92
C GLU A 44 -5.39 31.19 -15.65
N TYR A 45 -4.74 30.05 -15.42
CA TYR A 45 -3.92 29.85 -14.23
C TYR A 45 -2.68 30.77 -14.21
N LEU A 46 -1.92 30.88 -15.30
CA LEU A 46 -0.73 31.74 -15.32
C LEU A 46 -1.08 33.24 -15.38
N LEU A 47 -2.18 33.60 -16.03
CA LEU A 47 -2.70 34.97 -16.02
C LEU A 47 -3.07 35.43 -14.61
N LYS A 48 -3.68 34.55 -13.80
CA LYS A 48 -4.03 34.83 -12.39
C LYS A 48 -2.82 35.25 -11.56
N TRP A 49 -1.63 34.70 -11.84
CA TRP A 49 -0.41 34.96 -11.07
C TRP A 49 0.45 36.10 -11.64
N GLY A 50 0.01 36.79 -12.70
CA GLY A 50 0.64 38.04 -13.15
C GLY A 50 2.04 37.88 -13.75
N LEU A 51 2.32 36.72 -14.38
CA LEU A 51 3.58 36.50 -15.10
C LEU A 51 3.79 37.50 -16.25
N ASN A 52 2.70 37.95 -16.90
CA ASN A 52 2.71 38.98 -17.95
C ASN A 52 3.71 38.68 -19.08
N GLY A 53 3.79 37.42 -19.51
CA GLY A 53 4.70 36.97 -20.59
C GLY A 53 6.16 36.82 -20.18
N ARG A 54 6.52 37.03 -18.91
CA ARG A 54 7.87 36.74 -18.40
C ARG A 54 8.11 35.23 -18.36
N THR A 55 9.33 34.83 -18.72
CA THR A 55 9.72 33.42 -18.87
C THR A 55 10.98 33.05 -18.09
N ASP A 56 11.55 33.99 -17.34
CA ASP A 56 12.72 33.78 -16.49
C ASP A 56 12.36 33.07 -15.16
N PRO A 57 13.25 32.19 -14.65
CA PRO A 57 13.04 31.49 -13.38
C PRO A 57 12.77 32.41 -12.19
N GLU A 58 13.42 33.57 -12.13
CA GLU A 58 13.31 34.50 -11.01
C GLU A 58 11.90 35.07 -10.91
N SER A 59 11.36 35.59 -12.01
CA SER A 59 9.97 36.06 -12.09
C SER A 59 8.98 34.92 -11.87
N TYR A 60 9.27 33.73 -12.41
CA TYR A 60 8.43 32.56 -12.22
C TYR A 60 8.29 32.16 -10.75
N SER A 61 9.41 31.98 -10.05
CA SER A 61 9.42 31.60 -8.64
C SER A 61 8.88 32.71 -7.71
N ALA A 62 8.93 33.98 -8.13
CA ALA A 62 8.37 35.10 -7.38
C ALA A 62 6.85 35.26 -7.54
N CYS A 63 6.30 34.91 -8.71
CA CYS A 63 4.88 35.11 -9.02
C CYS A 63 4.03 33.86 -8.81
N VAL A 64 4.53 32.69 -9.20
CA VAL A 64 3.76 31.44 -9.18
C VAL A 64 3.98 30.72 -7.85
N PRO A 65 2.92 30.38 -7.10
CA PRO A 65 3.06 29.72 -5.81
C PRO A 65 3.41 28.24 -5.98
N ILE A 66 4.02 27.68 -4.94
CA ILE A 66 4.15 26.24 -4.78
C ILE A 66 2.79 25.68 -4.39
N VAL A 67 2.35 24.61 -5.05
CA VAL A 67 1.01 24.05 -4.87
C VAL A 67 1.01 22.55 -4.68
N THR A 68 -0.10 22.05 -4.16
CA THR A 68 -0.45 20.63 -4.11
C THR A 68 -1.55 20.32 -5.12
N HIS A 69 -1.91 19.04 -5.22
CA HIS A 69 -3.02 18.61 -6.06
C HIS A 69 -4.35 19.28 -5.68
N MET A 70 -4.60 19.52 -4.39
CA MET A 70 -5.85 20.17 -3.93
C MET A 70 -6.04 21.56 -4.53
N ASP A 71 -4.96 22.30 -4.72
CA ASP A 71 -5.01 23.67 -5.24
C ASP A 71 -5.31 23.69 -6.75
N LEU A 72 -4.95 22.61 -7.46
CA LEU A 72 -5.17 22.46 -8.90
C LEU A 72 -6.45 21.69 -9.25
N GLU A 73 -7.00 20.93 -8.30
CA GLU A 73 -8.19 20.08 -8.52
C GLU A 73 -9.38 20.83 -9.13
N PRO A 74 -9.74 22.07 -8.71
CA PRO A 74 -10.85 22.80 -9.35
C PRO A 74 -10.63 23.06 -10.85
N TYR A 75 -9.38 23.33 -11.26
CA TYR A 75 -9.02 23.56 -12.65
C TYR A 75 -9.02 22.24 -13.44
N ILE A 76 -8.48 21.17 -12.86
CA ILE A 76 -8.44 19.84 -13.46
C ILE A 76 -9.86 19.30 -13.67
N GLN A 77 -10.76 19.49 -12.70
CA GLN A 77 -12.14 19.03 -12.82
C GLN A 77 -12.89 19.76 -13.94
N ARG A 78 -12.66 21.06 -14.13
CA ARG A 78 -13.24 21.82 -15.27
C ARG A 78 -12.79 21.29 -16.62
N ILE A 79 -11.51 20.94 -16.76
CA ILE A 79 -10.97 20.26 -17.95
C ILE A 79 -11.65 18.90 -18.13
N ALA A 80 -11.74 18.10 -17.07
CA ALA A 80 -12.39 16.79 -17.11
C ALA A 80 -13.88 16.87 -17.46
N ASP A 81 -14.55 17.97 -17.10
CA ASP A 81 -15.95 18.26 -17.40
C ASP A 81 -16.18 18.81 -18.83
N GLY A 82 -15.10 19.08 -19.59
CA GLY A 82 -15.17 19.44 -21.00
C GLY A 82 -15.11 20.94 -21.27
N GLU A 83 -14.64 21.73 -20.31
CA GLU A 83 -14.39 23.14 -20.56
C GLU A 83 -13.26 23.30 -21.58
N LYS A 84 -13.54 24.08 -22.64
CA LYS A 84 -12.66 24.22 -23.81
C LYS A 84 -11.67 25.39 -23.71
N SER A 85 -11.79 26.21 -22.67
CA SER A 85 -10.88 27.33 -22.43
C SER A 85 -9.48 26.80 -22.09
N SER A 86 -8.44 27.59 -22.34
CA SER A 86 -7.07 27.24 -21.94
C SER A 86 -6.89 27.49 -20.45
N ILE A 87 -7.23 26.49 -19.63
CA ILE A 87 -7.25 26.62 -18.16
C ILE A 87 -5.85 26.48 -17.57
N LEU A 88 -5.23 25.30 -17.77
CA LEU A 88 -3.90 24.97 -17.23
C LEU A 88 -2.83 24.92 -18.31
N THR A 89 -3.19 24.62 -19.56
CA THR A 89 -2.24 24.55 -20.68
C THR A 89 -2.90 25.06 -21.96
N GLY A 90 -2.10 25.65 -22.85
CA GLY A 90 -2.53 26.02 -24.20
C GLY A 90 -2.55 24.83 -25.18
N LYS A 91 -2.00 23.67 -24.77
CA LYS A 91 -1.97 22.44 -25.57
C LYS A 91 -3.17 21.54 -25.23
N PRO A 92 -3.72 20.80 -26.21
CA PRO A 92 -4.82 19.88 -25.96
C PRO A 92 -4.44 18.80 -24.93
N ILE A 93 -5.31 18.59 -23.94
CA ILE A 93 -5.23 17.42 -23.05
C ILE A 93 -5.85 16.24 -23.79
N SER A 94 -5.08 15.17 -24.00
CA SER A 94 -5.53 13.98 -24.73
C SER A 94 -6.14 12.92 -23.81
N THR A 95 -5.65 12.80 -22.57
CA THR A 95 -6.18 11.86 -21.57
C THR A 95 -6.07 12.40 -20.14
N ILE A 96 -6.83 11.81 -19.22
CA ILE A 96 -6.66 11.98 -17.79
C ILE A 96 -6.01 10.72 -17.21
N SER A 97 -4.91 10.92 -16.50
CA SER A 97 -4.21 9.85 -15.77
C SER A 97 -4.69 9.81 -14.32
N LEU A 98 -5.07 8.63 -13.85
CA LEU A 98 -5.42 8.37 -12.46
C LEU A 98 -4.16 8.03 -11.68
N SER A 99 -3.78 8.88 -10.73
CA SER A 99 -2.65 8.61 -9.83
C SER A 99 -3.00 7.58 -8.77
N SER A 100 -2.01 6.80 -8.36
CA SER A 100 -2.10 5.91 -7.19
C SER A 100 -2.14 6.68 -5.87
N GLY A 101 -1.66 7.93 -5.86
CA GLY A 101 -1.85 8.83 -4.73
C GLY A 101 -3.31 9.26 -4.65
N THR A 102 -3.90 9.16 -3.46
CA THR A 102 -5.26 9.64 -3.22
C THR A 102 -5.26 10.95 -2.47
N THR A 103 -6.24 11.79 -2.77
CA THR A 103 -6.59 12.94 -1.94
C THR A 103 -7.99 12.69 -1.40
N GLN A 104 -8.16 12.68 -0.06
CA GLN A 104 -9.42 12.31 0.60
C GLN A 104 -10.01 10.95 0.13
N GLY A 105 -9.15 9.97 -0.16
CA GLY A 105 -9.58 8.63 -0.59
C GLY A 105 -9.98 8.51 -2.07
N LYS A 106 -9.93 9.59 -2.86
CA LYS A 106 -10.18 9.55 -4.31
C LYS A 106 -8.87 9.59 -5.11
N PRO A 107 -8.74 8.83 -6.22
CA PRO A 107 -7.58 8.93 -7.11
C PRO A 107 -7.44 10.36 -7.67
N LYS A 108 -6.22 10.90 -7.66
CA LYS A 108 -5.95 12.21 -8.27
C LYS A 108 -6.09 12.14 -9.78
N TYR A 109 -6.82 13.09 -10.37
CA TYR A 109 -6.82 13.30 -11.81
C TYR A 109 -5.58 14.09 -12.19
N VAL A 110 -4.84 13.61 -13.18
CA VAL A 110 -3.62 14.25 -13.70
C VAL A 110 -3.80 14.45 -15.20
N PRO A 111 -3.89 15.70 -15.69
CA PRO A 111 -3.98 15.98 -17.12
C PRO A 111 -2.75 15.45 -17.86
N PHE A 112 -2.97 14.86 -19.04
CA PHE A 112 -1.91 14.28 -19.85
C PHE A 112 -2.07 14.67 -21.32
N ASN A 113 -0.99 15.12 -21.95
CA ASN A 113 -0.94 15.56 -23.34
C ASN A 113 0.18 14.85 -24.12
N ASP A 114 0.26 15.15 -25.42
CA ASP A 114 1.18 14.45 -26.33
C ASP A 114 2.66 14.80 -26.06
N GLU A 115 2.95 15.97 -25.48
CA GLU A 115 4.31 16.31 -25.02
C GLU A 115 4.77 15.37 -23.90
N LEU A 116 3.86 15.02 -22.96
CA LEU A 116 4.17 14.04 -21.91
C LEU A 116 4.31 12.61 -22.45
N ILE A 117 3.61 12.24 -23.53
CA ILE A 117 3.89 10.98 -24.27
C ILE A 117 5.33 11.02 -24.82
N GLY A 118 5.71 12.11 -25.49
CA GLY A 118 7.07 12.29 -26.02
C GLY A 118 8.15 12.17 -24.94
N CYS A 119 7.95 12.82 -23.78
CA CYS A 119 8.84 12.70 -22.62
C CYS A 119 8.93 11.25 -22.12
N THR A 120 7.81 10.52 -22.10
CA THR A 120 7.78 9.10 -21.73
C THR A 120 8.57 8.23 -22.71
N MET A 121 8.44 8.47 -24.01
CA MET A 121 9.19 7.69 -25.01
C MET A 121 10.69 7.99 -24.95
N LYS A 122 11.08 9.25 -24.74
CA LYS A 122 12.47 9.64 -24.49
C LYS A 122 13.05 8.93 -23.26
N MET A 123 12.30 8.86 -22.16
CA MET A 123 12.69 8.14 -20.95
C MET A 123 12.96 6.67 -21.24
N TYR A 124 12.01 5.98 -21.88
CA TYR A 124 12.16 4.55 -22.23
C TYR A 124 13.35 4.30 -23.15
N LYS A 125 13.53 5.12 -24.20
CA LYS A 125 14.67 4.98 -25.13
C LYS A 125 16.00 5.19 -24.42
N THR A 126 16.10 6.17 -23.53
CA THR A 126 17.33 6.46 -22.77
C THR A 126 17.67 5.31 -21.83
N SER A 127 16.70 4.91 -21.01
CA SER A 127 16.82 3.79 -20.07
C SER A 127 17.20 2.49 -20.78
N PHE A 128 16.53 2.18 -21.88
CA PHE A 128 16.87 1.01 -22.68
C PHE A 128 18.28 1.09 -23.25
N SER A 129 18.71 2.24 -23.76
CA SER A 129 20.04 2.39 -24.36
C SER A 129 21.17 2.11 -23.37
N PHE A 130 21.09 2.65 -22.15
CA PHE A 130 22.06 2.34 -21.08
C PHE A 130 22.00 0.87 -20.65
N ARG A 131 20.80 0.30 -20.49
CA ARG A 131 20.64 -1.12 -20.13
C ARG A 131 21.18 -2.05 -21.20
N ASN A 132 20.86 -1.79 -22.47
CA ASN A 132 21.27 -2.60 -23.61
C ASN A 132 22.79 -2.50 -23.86
N ARG A 133 23.44 -1.39 -23.49
CA ARG A 133 24.90 -1.29 -23.52
C ARG A 133 25.57 -2.28 -22.55
N GLU A 134 25.02 -2.43 -21.35
CA GLU A 134 25.58 -3.31 -20.32
C GLU A 134 25.10 -4.76 -20.41
N TYR A 135 23.84 -4.96 -20.83
CA TYR A 135 23.18 -6.26 -20.98
C TYR A 135 22.48 -6.32 -22.34
N PRO A 136 23.23 -6.57 -23.43
CA PRO A 136 22.67 -6.59 -24.77
C PRO A 136 21.59 -7.67 -24.94
N ILE A 137 20.47 -7.27 -25.55
CA ILE A 137 19.41 -8.19 -25.98
C ILE A 137 19.43 -8.36 -27.50
N GLY A 138 18.94 -9.50 -27.97
CA GLY A 138 18.78 -9.82 -29.37
C GLY A 138 17.41 -9.39 -29.91
N SER A 139 16.83 -10.25 -30.75
CA SER A 139 15.48 -10.07 -31.31
C SER A 139 14.43 -10.92 -30.59
N GLY A 140 14.65 -11.22 -29.32
CA GLY A 140 13.74 -12.02 -28.50
C GLY A 140 12.46 -11.27 -28.10
N LYS A 141 11.76 -11.83 -27.13
CA LYS A 141 10.55 -11.28 -26.51
C LYS A 141 10.81 -10.90 -25.06
N ALA A 142 9.93 -10.07 -24.52
CA ALA A 142 9.87 -9.76 -23.10
C ALA A 142 8.65 -10.41 -22.45
N LEU A 143 8.86 -11.15 -21.35
CA LEU A 143 7.80 -11.45 -20.40
C LEU A 143 7.52 -10.20 -19.58
N GLN A 144 6.41 -9.53 -19.89
CA GLN A 144 5.99 -8.32 -19.19
C GLN A 144 4.69 -8.60 -18.44
N PHE A 145 4.75 -8.65 -17.11
CA PHE A 145 3.57 -8.70 -16.25
C PHE A 145 2.97 -7.29 -16.16
N ILE A 146 2.24 -6.89 -17.21
CA ILE A 146 1.60 -5.59 -17.33
C ILE A 146 0.09 -5.76 -17.41
N TYR A 147 -0.62 -5.09 -16.51
CA TYR A 147 -2.08 -5.15 -16.40
C TYR A 147 -2.72 -3.79 -16.75
N GLY A 148 -3.41 -3.74 -17.88
CA GLY A 148 -4.21 -2.59 -18.27
C GLY A 148 -5.46 -2.46 -17.41
N SER A 149 -5.72 -1.26 -16.91
CA SER A 149 -6.97 -0.95 -16.21
C SER A 149 -8.13 -0.75 -17.20
N LYS A 150 -9.37 -0.83 -16.70
CA LYS A 150 -10.52 -0.28 -17.42
C LYS A 150 -10.30 1.21 -17.67
N GLN A 151 -10.71 1.66 -18.85
CA GLN A 151 -10.76 3.07 -19.22
C GLN A 151 -12.22 3.51 -19.15
N PHE A 152 -12.44 4.73 -18.65
CA PHE A 152 -13.75 5.37 -18.71
C PHE A 152 -13.63 6.72 -19.39
N ILE A 153 -14.77 7.30 -19.76
CA ILE A 153 -14.84 8.59 -20.42
C ILE A 153 -15.31 9.61 -19.38
N THR A 154 -14.58 10.71 -19.23
CA THR A 154 -14.98 11.82 -18.35
C THR A 154 -16.24 12.49 -18.89
N LYS A 155 -16.89 13.32 -18.07
CA LYS A 155 -18.07 14.10 -18.50
C LYS A 155 -17.78 14.97 -19.74
N GLY A 156 -16.55 15.46 -19.86
CA GLY A 156 -16.04 16.22 -20.99
C GLY A 156 -15.62 15.42 -22.22
N GLY A 157 -15.73 14.09 -22.19
CA GLY A 157 -15.37 13.23 -23.32
C GLY A 157 -13.90 12.79 -23.35
N LEU A 158 -13.09 13.06 -22.32
CA LEU A 158 -11.69 12.63 -22.26
C LEU A 158 -11.60 11.18 -21.79
N ASN A 159 -10.65 10.44 -22.35
CA ASN A 159 -10.32 9.11 -21.86
C ASN A 159 -9.57 9.20 -20.52
N ALA A 160 -10.02 8.46 -19.52
CA ALA A 160 -9.43 8.40 -18.19
C ALA A 160 -9.09 6.96 -17.79
N ALA A 161 -7.83 6.73 -17.41
CA ALA A 161 -7.32 5.46 -16.91
C ALA A 161 -6.02 5.70 -16.13
N THR A 162 -5.38 4.64 -15.63
CA THR A 162 -4.03 4.83 -15.05
C THR A 162 -3.03 5.34 -16.08
N ALA A 163 -2.02 6.08 -15.62
CA ALA A 163 -0.95 6.57 -16.50
C ALA A 163 -0.33 5.44 -17.35
N THR A 164 -0.06 4.29 -16.73
CA THR A 164 0.44 3.10 -17.43
C THR A 164 -0.52 2.57 -18.48
N THR A 165 -1.83 2.51 -18.20
CA THR A 165 -2.84 2.08 -19.18
C THR A 165 -2.86 3.02 -20.39
N ASN A 166 -2.86 4.34 -20.14
CA ASN A 166 -2.85 5.34 -21.22
C ASN A 166 -1.60 5.21 -22.09
N VAL A 167 -0.43 4.96 -21.49
CA VAL A 167 0.82 4.72 -22.24
C VAL A 167 0.76 3.42 -23.03
N TYR A 168 0.35 2.30 -22.44
CA TYR A 168 0.35 0.99 -23.12
C TYR A 168 -0.64 0.94 -24.30
N ARG A 169 -1.73 1.71 -24.24
CA ARG A 169 -2.69 1.83 -25.33
C ARG A 169 -2.23 2.77 -26.45
N ASN A 170 -1.22 3.58 -26.22
CA ASN A 170 -0.73 4.54 -27.21
C ASN A 170 0.08 3.82 -28.31
N GLU A 171 -0.17 4.16 -29.57
CA GLU A 171 0.52 3.55 -30.71
C GLU A 171 2.02 3.88 -30.75
N GLU A 172 2.42 5.04 -30.23
CA GLU A 172 3.84 5.42 -30.12
C GLU A 172 4.59 4.52 -29.13
N PHE A 173 3.94 4.06 -28.06
CA PHE A 173 4.51 3.08 -27.15
C PHE A 173 4.78 1.76 -27.88
N LYS A 174 3.79 1.23 -28.63
CA LYS A 174 3.95 -0.02 -29.39
C LYS A 174 5.08 0.08 -30.42
N LYS A 175 5.18 1.22 -31.13
CA LYS A 175 6.29 1.50 -32.06
C LYS A 175 7.63 1.53 -31.32
N THR A 176 7.71 2.20 -30.19
CA THR A 176 8.94 2.31 -29.39
C THR A 176 9.39 0.95 -28.84
N MET A 177 8.47 0.11 -28.33
CA MET A 177 8.81 -1.24 -27.86
C MET A 177 9.35 -2.13 -28.98
N ARG A 178 8.79 -2.02 -30.20
CA ARG A 178 9.33 -2.72 -31.38
C ARG A 178 10.74 -2.23 -31.73
N ALA A 179 10.96 -0.91 -31.70
CA ALA A 179 12.26 -0.33 -32.01
C ALA A 179 13.36 -0.72 -31.01
N MET A 180 12.99 -0.91 -29.74
CA MET A 180 13.87 -1.42 -28.70
C MET A 180 14.01 -2.94 -28.70
N GLN A 181 13.36 -3.67 -29.62
CA GLN A 181 13.41 -5.14 -29.70
C GLN A 181 12.92 -5.86 -28.44
N THR A 182 11.98 -5.24 -27.71
CA THR A 182 11.36 -5.82 -26.51
C THR A 182 9.84 -6.00 -26.66
N PRO A 183 9.33 -6.68 -27.70
CA PRO A 183 7.90 -6.93 -27.81
C PRO A 183 7.44 -7.84 -26.66
N CYS A 184 6.28 -7.53 -26.07
CA CYS A 184 5.68 -8.39 -25.05
C CYS A 184 5.30 -9.75 -25.67
N CYS A 185 5.56 -10.85 -24.96
CA CYS A 185 5.15 -12.19 -25.40
C CYS A 185 3.64 -12.44 -25.24
N SER A 186 2.93 -11.58 -24.51
CA SER A 186 1.50 -11.71 -24.27
C SER A 186 0.69 -10.82 -25.22
N PRO A 187 -0.45 -11.29 -25.73
CA PRO A 187 -1.30 -10.51 -26.61
C PRO A 187 -2.03 -9.39 -25.87
N ASP A 188 -2.51 -8.37 -26.60
CA ASP A 188 -3.22 -7.22 -26.04
C ASP A 188 -4.46 -7.65 -25.22
N GLU A 189 -5.17 -8.71 -25.64
CA GLU A 189 -6.32 -9.24 -24.91
C GLU A 189 -5.97 -9.80 -23.52
N VAL A 190 -4.73 -10.27 -23.34
CA VAL A 190 -4.22 -10.70 -22.03
C VAL A 190 -3.79 -9.50 -21.21
N ILE A 191 -3.08 -8.53 -21.82
CA ILE A 191 -2.61 -7.31 -21.14
C ILE A 191 -3.80 -6.47 -20.64
N PHE A 192 -4.81 -6.29 -21.48
CA PHE A 192 -6.02 -5.50 -21.20
C PHE A 192 -7.21 -6.37 -20.78
N GLY A 193 -6.93 -7.56 -20.25
CA GLY A 193 -7.94 -8.49 -19.78
C GLY A 193 -8.84 -7.90 -18.69
N ASP A 194 -10.09 -8.34 -18.67
CA ASP A 194 -11.10 -7.92 -17.71
C ASP A 194 -10.97 -8.56 -16.32
N ASN A 195 -10.16 -9.62 -16.23
CA ASN A 195 -9.90 -10.37 -15.00
C ASN A 195 -8.40 -10.54 -14.80
N PHE A 196 -7.90 -10.08 -13.65
CA PHE A 196 -6.50 -10.15 -13.28
C PHE A 196 -5.94 -11.58 -13.25
N HIS A 197 -6.65 -12.52 -12.61
CA HIS A 197 -6.17 -13.89 -12.46
C HIS A 197 -6.10 -14.61 -13.82
N HIS A 198 -7.07 -14.36 -14.71
CA HIS A 198 -7.01 -14.88 -16.09
C HIS A 198 -5.79 -14.32 -16.82
N SER A 199 -5.56 -13.01 -16.70
CA SER A 199 -4.45 -12.32 -17.35
C SER A 199 -3.10 -12.82 -16.84
N LEU A 200 -2.95 -12.95 -15.52
CA LEU A 200 -1.73 -13.48 -14.90
C LEU A 200 -1.45 -14.92 -15.34
N TYR A 201 -2.44 -15.80 -15.33
CA TYR A 201 -2.28 -17.17 -15.81
C TYR A 201 -1.85 -17.20 -17.27
N CYS A 202 -2.47 -16.40 -18.12
CA CYS A 202 -2.15 -16.36 -19.55
C CYS A 202 -0.83 -15.65 -19.85
N HIS A 203 -0.37 -14.70 -19.02
CA HIS A 203 1.00 -14.17 -19.10
C HIS A 203 2.04 -15.27 -18.88
N LEU A 204 1.86 -16.09 -17.83
CA LEU A 204 2.73 -17.22 -17.55
C LEU A 204 2.69 -18.25 -18.70
N LEU A 205 1.48 -18.60 -19.17
CA LEU A 205 1.31 -19.55 -20.27
C LEU A 205 1.98 -19.06 -21.58
N CYS A 206 1.78 -17.79 -21.95
CA CYS A 206 2.46 -17.19 -23.11
C CYS A 206 3.98 -17.25 -22.95
N ALA A 207 4.50 -16.95 -21.76
CA ALA A 207 5.93 -16.98 -21.53
C ALA A 207 6.52 -18.38 -21.71
N LEU A 208 5.83 -19.41 -21.22
CA LEU A 208 6.26 -20.80 -21.37
C LEU A 208 6.26 -21.25 -22.84
N ILE A 209 5.23 -20.87 -23.61
CA ILE A 209 5.15 -21.14 -25.05
C ILE A 209 6.34 -20.52 -25.78
N PHE A 210 6.74 -19.31 -25.38
CA PHE A 210 7.83 -18.55 -26.00
C PHE A 210 9.14 -18.63 -25.20
N ARG A 211 9.34 -19.68 -24.40
CA ARG A 211 10.40 -19.70 -23.38
C ARG A 211 11.82 -19.45 -23.90
N ASP A 212 12.11 -19.94 -25.09
CA ASP A 212 13.43 -19.78 -25.73
C ASP A 212 13.60 -18.41 -26.40
N GLU A 213 12.52 -17.66 -26.59
CA GLU A 213 12.57 -16.28 -27.08
C GLU A 213 12.61 -15.26 -25.94
N VAL A 214 12.26 -15.62 -24.69
CA VAL A 214 12.21 -14.66 -23.57
C VAL A 214 13.62 -14.24 -23.16
N GLU A 215 13.96 -12.97 -23.42
CA GLU A 215 15.24 -12.35 -23.03
C GLU A 215 15.10 -11.39 -21.84
N VAL A 216 13.88 -10.91 -21.55
CA VAL A 216 13.63 -9.95 -20.47
C VAL A 216 12.42 -10.39 -19.66
N VAL A 217 12.55 -10.42 -18.34
CA VAL A 217 11.42 -10.57 -17.42
C VAL A 217 11.18 -9.25 -16.72
N SER A 218 9.96 -8.73 -16.77
CA SER A 218 9.69 -7.40 -16.21
C SER A 218 8.27 -7.20 -15.73
N SER A 219 8.12 -6.21 -14.85
CA SER A 219 6.84 -5.63 -14.44
C SER A 219 7.07 -4.20 -13.97
N THR A 220 5.98 -3.45 -13.73
CA THR A 220 6.07 -2.11 -13.11
C THR A 220 6.74 -2.19 -11.74
N PHE A 221 6.37 -3.16 -10.90
CA PHE A 221 6.83 -3.29 -9.52
C PHE A 221 7.37 -4.70 -9.24
N ALA A 222 8.41 -4.79 -8.39
CA ALA A 222 9.00 -6.07 -7.97
C ALA A 222 7.97 -7.03 -7.36
N HIS A 223 7.03 -6.50 -6.58
CA HIS A 223 5.91 -7.27 -5.99
C HIS A 223 5.16 -8.09 -7.05
N SER A 224 4.85 -7.50 -8.21
CA SER A 224 4.09 -8.17 -9.26
C SER A 224 4.84 -9.37 -9.85
N ILE A 225 6.17 -9.27 -9.98
CA ILE A 225 7.01 -10.37 -10.45
C ILE A 225 7.04 -11.50 -9.42
N VAL A 226 7.26 -11.16 -8.14
CA VAL A 226 7.24 -12.14 -7.04
C VAL A 226 5.89 -12.84 -6.97
N HIS A 227 4.79 -12.09 -7.03
CA HIS A 227 3.44 -12.62 -6.98
C HIS A 227 3.14 -13.54 -8.18
N ALA A 228 3.61 -13.18 -9.38
CA ALA A 228 3.43 -14.00 -10.57
C ALA A 228 4.13 -15.36 -10.42
N PHE A 229 5.37 -15.39 -9.94
CA PHE A 229 6.08 -16.64 -9.75
C PHE A 229 5.59 -17.45 -8.54
N GLN A 230 5.13 -16.79 -7.46
CA GLN A 230 4.40 -17.49 -6.39
C GLN A 230 3.11 -18.14 -6.89
N THR A 231 2.42 -17.49 -7.83
CA THR A 231 1.25 -18.07 -8.48
C THR A 231 1.65 -19.24 -9.37
N PHE A 232 2.77 -19.12 -10.11
CA PHE A 232 3.32 -20.22 -10.88
C PHE A 232 3.59 -21.46 -10.01
N GLU A 233 4.20 -21.31 -8.83
CA GLU A 233 4.44 -22.43 -7.89
C GLU A 233 3.14 -23.23 -7.59
N GLN A 234 1.98 -22.56 -7.62
CA GLN A 234 0.68 -23.18 -7.33
C GLN A 234 0.04 -23.84 -8.55
N VAL A 235 0.27 -23.30 -9.76
CA VAL A 235 -0.51 -23.66 -10.96
C VAL A 235 0.33 -24.24 -12.10
N TRP A 236 1.63 -24.45 -11.90
CA TRP A 236 2.54 -24.92 -12.95
C TRP A 236 2.10 -26.24 -13.60
N LYS A 237 1.49 -27.16 -12.84
CA LYS A 237 0.98 -28.43 -13.39
C LYS A 237 -0.17 -28.23 -14.37
N GLU A 238 -1.04 -27.26 -14.07
CA GLU A 238 -2.13 -26.87 -14.97
C GLU A 238 -1.55 -26.24 -16.24
N LEU A 239 -0.58 -25.32 -16.10
CA LEU A 239 0.09 -24.68 -17.24
C LEU A 239 0.76 -25.72 -18.16
N VAL A 240 1.41 -26.72 -17.57
CA VAL A 240 2.02 -27.85 -18.31
C VAL A 240 0.96 -28.69 -19.02
N ALA A 241 -0.18 -28.95 -18.39
CA ALA A 241 -1.29 -29.68 -19.02
C ALA A 241 -1.88 -28.90 -20.21
N ASP A 242 -2.09 -27.60 -20.06
CA ASP A 242 -2.59 -26.73 -21.14
C ASP A 242 -1.67 -26.75 -22.37
N ILE A 243 -0.34 -26.72 -22.18
CA ILE A 243 0.65 -26.84 -23.25
C ILE A 243 0.60 -28.23 -23.88
N ARG A 244 0.56 -29.29 -23.07
CA ARG A 244 0.53 -30.68 -23.56
C ARG A 244 -0.68 -30.93 -24.45
N ASP A 245 -1.85 -30.52 -23.99
CA ASP A 245 -3.13 -30.82 -24.64
C ASP A 245 -3.49 -29.79 -25.72
N GLY A 246 -2.82 -28.64 -25.72
CA GLY A 246 -3.14 -27.53 -26.62
C GLY A 246 -4.49 -26.89 -26.32
N SER A 247 -4.99 -27.03 -25.09
CA SER A 247 -6.31 -26.57 -24.67
C SER A 247 -6.21 -25.72 -23.41
N LEU A 248 -6.94 -24.60 -23.39
CA LEU A 248 -6.87 -23.65 -22.28
C LEU A 248 -7.73 -24.12 -21.10
N ASN A 249 -7.17 -24.04 -19.90
CA ASN A 249 -7.83 -24.43 -18.67
C ASN A 249 -9.21 -23.76 -18.50
N SER A 250 -10.21 -24.52 -18.03
CA SER A 250 -11.58 -24.05 -17.84
C SER A 250 -11.73 -22.92 -16.82
N ARG A 251 -10.71 -22.70 -15.97
CA ARG A 251 -10.64 -21.54 -15.07
C ARG A 251 -10.64 -20.21 -15.82
N ILE A 252 -10.16 -20.19 -17.06
CA ILE A 252 -10.11 -18.97 -17.87
C ILE A 252 -11.46 -18.78 -18.51
N THR A 253 -12.29 -17.92 -17.94
CA THR A 253 -13.67 -17.71 -18.43
C THR A 253 -13.81 -16.50 -19.36
N SER A 254 -12.79 -15.63 -19.44
CA SER A 254 -12.82 -14.43 -20.30
C SER A 254 -12.76 -14.80 -21.78
N LYS A 255 -13.82 -14.46 -22.52
CA LYS A 255 -13.97 -14.82 -23.95
C LYS A 255 -12.92 -14.19 -24.86
N SER A 256 -12.53 -12.95 -24.55
CA SER A 256 -11.49 -12.23 -25.30
C SER A 256 -10.14 -12.92 -25.15
N ILE A 257 -9.76 -13.28 -23.91
CA ILE A 257 -8.54 -14.03 -23.63
C ILE A 257 -8.58 -15.42 -24.25
N GLN A 258 -9.69 -16.16 -24.10
CA GLN A 258 -9.87 -17.48 -24.73
C GLN A 258 -9.60 -17.43 -26.25
N SER A 259 -10.16 -16.43 -26.93
CA SER A 259 -10.02 -16.26 -28.38
C SER A 259 -8.59 -15.89 -28.79
N ALA A 260 -7.87 -15.11 -27.97
CA ALA A 260 -6.48 -14.77 -28.22
C ALA A 260 -5.55 -15.96 -27.98
N MET A 261 -5.74 -16.68 -26.88
CA MET A 261 -4.94 -17.85 -26.52
C MET A 261 -5.14 -19.02 -27.49
N ALA A 262 -6.35 -19.21 -28.04
CA ALA A 262 -6.61 -20.23 -29.05
C ALA A 262 -5.77 -20.06 -30.35
N LYS A 263 -5.26 -18.85 -30.62
CA LYS A 263 -4.37 -18.59 -31.77
C LYS A 263 -2.91 -18.97 -31.47
N LEU A 264 -2.54 -19.03 -30.20
CA LEU A 264 -1.17 -19.27 -29.73
C LEU A 264 -0.96 -20.72 -29.30
N LEU A 265 -1.95 -21.28 -28.59
CA LEU A 265 -1.85 -22.59 -27.96
C LEU A 265 -2.02 -23.69 -29.01
N LYS A 266 -1.06 -24.62 -29.05
CA LYS A 266 -1.07 -25.82 -29.88
C LYS A 266 -0.58 -26.98 -29.00
N PRO A 267 -1.04 -28.22 -29.23
CA PRO A 267 -0.55 -29.36 -28.47
C PRO A 267 0.96 -29.51 -28.65
N ASP A 268 1.71 -29.43 -27.54
CA ASP A 268 3.16 -29.58 -27.51
C ASP A 268 3.60 -30.43 -26.30
N PRO A 269 3.50 -31.77 -26.42
CA PRO A 269 3.88 -32.68 -25.34
C PRO A 269 5.37 -32.63 -24.97
N GLU A 270 6.24 -32.29 -25.93
CA GLU A 270 7.69 -32.25 -25.72
C GLU A 270 8.09 -31.04 -24.87
N LEU A 271 7.53 -29.86 -25.18
CA LEU A 271 7.70 -28.66 -24.36
C LEU A 271 7.11 -28.86 -22.96
N ALA A 272 5.92 -29.45 -22.87
CA ALA A 272 5.28 -29.74 -21.59
C ALA A 272 6.14 -30.66 -20.71
N GLU A 273 6.71 -31.72 -21.27
CA GLU A 273 7.59 -32.65 -20.55
C GLU A 273 8.91 -31.98 -20.16
N THR A 274 9.46 -31.12 -21.02
CA THR A 274 10.65 -30.31 -20.72
C THR A 274 10.42 -29.41 -19.53
N ILE A 275 9.32 -28.65 -19.52
CA ILE A 275 8.98 -27.77 -18.39
C ILE A 275 8.69 -28.58 -17.13
N HIS A 276 8.00 -29.71 -17.26
CA HIS A 276 7.70 -30.58 -16.13
C HIS A 276 8.98 -31.08 -15.44
N ASN A 277 9.93 -31.60 -16.20
CA ASN A 277 11.21 -32.09 -15.68
C ASN A 277 12.05 -30.98 -15.06
N LYS A 278 12.06 -29.78 -15.68
CA LYS A 278 12.69 -28.59 -15.11
C LYS A 278 12.10 -28.21 -13.75
N CYS A 279 10.78 -28.15 -13.64
CA CYS A 279 10.10 -27.87 -12.37
C CYS A 279 10.42 -28.91 -11.29
N LEU A 280 10.49 -30.20 -11.63
CA LEU A 280 10.86 -31.26 -10.69
C LEU A 280 12.33 -31.22 -10.26
N GLY A 281 13.22 -30.74 -11.14
CA GLY A 281 14.65 -30.59 -10.84
C GLY A 281 14.99 -29.43 -9.91
N LEU A 282 14.07 -28.47 -9.73
CA LEU A 282 14.29 -27.30 -8.88
C LEU A 282 14.14 -27.65 -7.40
N SER A 283 15.16 -27.29 -6.62
CA SER A 283 15.10 -27.34 -5.16
C SER A 283 14.57 -26.02 -4.62
N ASN A 284 13.40 -26.06 -3.96
CA ASN A 284 12.76 -24.89 -3.35
C ASN A 284 12.55 -23.71 -4.34
N TRP A 285 12.37 -23.96 -5.64
CA TRP A 285 12.16 -22.92 -6.66
C TRP A 285 13.31 -21.89 -6.81
N TYR A 286 14.50 -22.18 -6.31
CA TYR A 286 15.67 -21.31 -6.48
C TYR A 286 16.11 -21.29 -7.95
N GLY A 287 16.36 -20.11 -8.52
CA GLY A 287 16.75 -19.97 -9.92
C GLY A 287 15.64 -20.35 -10.91
N LEU A 288 14.37 -20.28 -10.49
CA LEU A 288 13.21 -20.61 -11.32
C LEU A 288 13.19 -19.85 -12.66
N ILE A 289 13.50 -18.55 -12.66
CA ILE A 289 13.44 -17.71 -13.86
C ILE A 289 14.41 -18.20 -14.95
N PRO A 290 15.73 -18.31 -14.68
CA PRO A 290 16.67 -18.80 -15.70
C PRO A 290 16.41 -20.26 -16.09
N GLU A 291 15.85 -21.08 -15.20
CA GLU A 291 15.53 -22.47 -15.52
C GLU A 291 14.40 -22.58 -16.56
N LEU A 292 13.34 -21.77 -16.39
CA LEU A 292 12.23 -21.68 -17.35
C LEU A 292 12.65 -20.96 -18.63
N PHE A 293 13.37 -19.85 -18.50
CA PHE A 293 13.72 -18.91 -19.57
C PHE A 293 15.24 -18.82 -19.75
N PRO A 294 15.87 -19.75 -20.49
CA PRO A 294 17.32 -19.90 -20.53
C PRO A 294 18.04 -18.73 -21.21
N ASN A 295 17.32 -17.95 -22.02
CA ASN A 295 17.86 -16.78 -22.72
C ASN A 295 17.61 -15.47 -21.98
N ALA A 296 16.97 -15.50 -20.82
CA ALA A 296 16.74 -14.31 -19.99
C ALA A 296 18.09 -13.65 -19.64
N LYS A 297 18.16 -12.33 -19.85
CA LYS A 297 19.37 -11.52 -19.59
C LYS A 297 19.29 -10.80 -18.26
N TYR A 298 18.09 -10.36 -17.87
CA TYR A 298 17.88 -9.62 -16.64
C TYR A 298 16.40 -9.61 -16.23
N VAL A 299 16.18 -9.28 -14.95
CA VAL A 299 14.86 -8.95 -14.41
C VAL A 299 14.76 -7.45 -14.19
N TYR A 300 13.67 -6.82 -14.67
CA TYR A 300 13.52 -5.36 -14.69
C TYR A 300 12.21 -4.88 -14.07
N GLY A 301 12.26 -3.86 -13.22
CA GLY A 301 11.08 -3.24 -12.62
C GLY A 301 11.45 -2.25 -11.52
N ILE A 302 10.46 -1.55 -10.95
CA ILE A 302 10.71 -0.67 -9.80
C ILE A 302 10.98 -1.55 -8.57
N MET A 303 12.16 -1.38 -8.00
CA MET A 303 12.72 -2.23 -6.93
C MET A 303 13.17 -1.44 -5.70
N THR A 304 13.12 -0.11 -5.76
CA THR A 304 13.53 0.81 -4.67
C THR A 304 12.37 1.15 -3.73
N GLY A 305 12.69 1.64 -2.53
CA GLY A 305 11.68 2.11 -1.57
C GLY A 305 10.79 0.96 -1.09
N SER A 306 9.47 1.13 -1.19
CA SER A 306 8.48 0.13 -0.70
C SER A 306 8.58 -1.27 -1.33
N MET A 307 9.35 -1.39 -2.42
CA MET A 307 9.58 -2.61 -3.17
C MET A 307 10.80 -3.42 -2.70
N GLU A 308 11.72 -2.82 -1.94
CA GLU A 308 12.93 -3.47 -1.45
C GLU A 308 12.67 -4.76 -0.65
N PRO A 309 11.61 -4.89 0.18
CA PRO A 309 11.32 -6.13 0.89
C PRO A 309 11.14 -7.36 -0.03
N TYR A 310 10.72 -7.14 -1.28
CA TYR A 310 10.52 -8.24 -2.24
C TYR A 310 11.83 -8.71 -2.89
N LEU A 311 12.95 -7.99 -2.72
CA LEU A 311 14.22 -8.30 -3.36
C LEU A 311 14.79 -9.65 -2.93
N LYS A 312 14.60 -10.06 -1.67
CA LYS A 312 15.06 -11.38 -1.20
C LYS A 312 14.40 -12.51 -2.01
N LYS A 313 13.07 -12.52 -2.09
CA LYS A 313 12.33 -13.55 -2.84
C LYS A 313 12.52 -13.39 -4.35
N LEU A 314 12.72 -12.17 -4.86
CA LEU A 314 13.00 -11.96 -6.27
C LEU A 314 14.38 -12.49 -6.67
N ARG A 315 15.43 -12.25 -5.87
CA ARG A 315 16.77 -12.85 -6.05
C ARG A 315 16.71 -14.37 -6.00
N HIS A 316 15.90 -14.92 -5.09
CA HIS A 316 15.68 -16.36 -5.01
C HIS A 316 15.16 -16.94 -6.34
N TYR A 317 14.16 -16.31 -6.97
CA TYR A 317 13.69 -16.75 -8.29
C TYR A 317 14.65 -16.44 -9.44
N ALA A 318 15.34 -15.30 -9.38
CA ALA A 318 16.26 -14.87 -10.42
C ALA A 318 17.58 -15.68 -10.45
N GLY A 319 17.98 -16.27 -9.31
CA GLY A 319 19.28 -16.89 -9.17
C GLY A 319 20.39 -15.87 -9.44
N GLU A 320 21.24 -16.16 -10.41
CA GLU A 320 22.34 -15.29 -10.85
C GLU A 320 21.91 -14.21 -11.86
N LEU A 321 20.65 -14.19 -12.29
CA LEU A 321 20.19 -13.13 -13.21
C LEU A 321 20.23 -11.76 -12.54
N PRO A 322 20.79 -10.74 -13.22
CA PRO A 322 20.89 -9.40 -12.65
C PRO A 322 19.51 -8.76 -12.49
N LEU A 323 19.33 -8.09 -11.35
CA LEU A 323 18.13 -7.31 -11.01
C LEU A 323 18.37 -5.84 -11.31
N LEU A 324 17.62 -5.28 -12.26
CA LEU A 324 17.78 -3.91 -12.72
C LEU A 324 16.59 -3.06 -12.26
N SER A 325 16.86 -2.04 -11.44
CA SER A 325 15.82 -1.07 -11.05
C SER A 325 15.42 -0.21 -12.25
N ALA A 326 14.11 -0.09 -12.45
CA ALA A 326 13.50 0.80 -13.43
C ALA A 326 13.62 2.27 -13.03
N ASP A 327 13.34 3.13 -14.01
CA ASP A 327 13.47 4.59 -13.93
C ASP A 327 12.54 5.24 -12.90
N TYR A 328 12.87 6.47 -12.51
CA TYR A 328 12.12 7.25 -11.53
C TYR A 328 11.12 8.20 -12.20
N GLY A 329 9.84 8.05 -11.83
CA GLY A 329 8.76 8.91 -12.30
C GLY A 329 7.48 8.76 -11.48
N ALA A 330 6.49 9.60 -11.80
CA ALA A 330 5.16 9.61 -11.22
C ALA A 330 4.10 9.80 -12.32
N SER A 331 2.81 9.77 -11.95
CA SER A 331 1.73 10.04 -12.92
C SER A 331 1.79 11.47 -13.46
N GLU A 332 2.35 12.38 -12.68
CA GLU A 332 2.62 13.78 -13.00
C GLU A 332 3.76 13.97 -14.02
N GLY A 333 4.68 13.01 -14.15
CA GLY A 333 5.78 13.07 -15.11
C GLY A 333 6.97 12.18 -14.75
N TRP A 334 7.84 11.96 -15.73
CA TRP A 334 9.11 11.23 -15.58
C TRP A 334 10.24 12.15 -15.11
N ILE A 335 11.07 11.66 -14.20
CA ILE A 335 12.06 12.48 -13.49
C ILE A 335 13.49 12.07 -13.87
N GLY A 336 13.88 10.82 -13.64
CA GLY A 336 15.28 10.41 -13.80
C GLY A 336 15.45 9.00 -14.35
N VAL A 337 16.52 8.82 -15.14
CA VAL A 337 16.90 7.57 -15.80
C VAL A 337 17.90 6.81 -14.93
N ASN A 338 17.78 5.48 -14.86
CA ASN A 338 18.85 4.65 -14.33
C ASN A 338 19.97 4.46 -15.37
N ILE A 339 21.00 5.31 -15.32
CA ILE A 339 22.15 5.26 -16.24
C ILE A 339 23.25 4.28 -15.81
N ASN A 340 23.13 3.68 -14.62
CA ASN A 340 24.07 2.68 -14.12
C ASN A 340 23.33 1.39 -13.72
N PRO A 341 22.89 0.59 -14.71
CA PRO A 341 22.07 -0.60 -14.49
C PRO A 341 22.84 -1.76 -13.82
N LYS A 342 24.15 -1.61 -13.60
CA LYS A 342 24.97 -2.56 -12.84
C LYS A 342 24.85 -2.39 -11.32
N LEU A 343 24.38 -1.24 -10.85
CA LEU A 343 24.18 -1.04 -9.42
C LEU A 343 23.07 -1.96 -8.91
N PRO A 344 23.26 -2.57 -7.73
CA PRO A 344 22.18 -3.33 -7.10
C PRO A 344 21.00 -2.40 -6.81
N PRO A 345 19.75 -2.90 -6.80
CA PRO A 345 18.57 -2.06 -6.63
C PRO A 345 18.59 -1.15 -5.40
N GLU A 346 19.16 -1.59 -4.27
CA GLU A 346 19.28 -0.82 -3.02
C GLU A 346 20.17 0.42 -3.15
N LEU A 347 21.09 0.40 -4.12
CA LEU A 347 22.01 1.50 -4.42
C LEU A 347 21.64 2.23 -5.71
N ALA A 348 20.48 1.92 -6.30
CA ALA A 348 20.05 2.55 -7.54
C ALA A 348 19.95 4.07 -7.38
N THR A 349 20.49 4.77 -8.38
CA THR A 349 20.40 6.23 -8.49
C THR A 349 19.90 6.60 -9.87
N PHE A 350 19.11 7.67 -9.93
CA PHE A 350 18.44 8.13 -11.15
C PHE A 350 19.00 9.50 -11.53
N ALA A 351 19.68 9.57 -12.68
CA ALA A 351 20.14 10.84 -13.22
C ALA A 351 18.94 11.60 -13.79
N VAL A 352 18.67 12.81 -13.29
CA VAL A 352 17.51 13.59 -13.74
C VAL A 352 17.66 13.89 -15.23
N ARG A 353 16.59 13.68 -16.00
CA ARG A 353 16.54 14.03 -17.42
C ARG A 353 15.99 15.46 -17.55
N PRO A 354 16.86 16.47 -17.77
CA PRO A 354 16.50 17.88 -17.60
C PRO A 354 15.51 18.41 -18.66
N ASP A 355 15.26 17.69 -19.75
CA ASP A 355 14.33 18.09 -20.81
C ASP A 355 12.88 17.60 -20.62
N ASN A 356 12.59 16.87 -19.54
CA ASN A 356 11.27 16.28 -19.31
C ASN A 356 10.28 17.19 -18.57
N ALA A 357 10.78 18.06 -17.69
CA ALA A 357 10.02 19.01 -16.89
C ALA A 357 10.99 20.03 -16.30
N TYR A 358 10.49 21.14 -15.75
CA TYR A 358 11.28 22.03 -14.89
C TYR A 358 11.19 21.55 -13.44
N PHE A 359 12.34 21.41 -12.77
CA PHE A 359 12.48 20.83 -11.45
C PHE A 359 13.04 21.83 -10.45
N GLU A 360 12.36 21.93 -9.31
CA GLU A 360 12.83 22.65 -8.12
C GLU A 360 12.89 21.65 -6.93
N PHE A 361 13.65 21.98 -5.90
CA PHE A 361 13.90 21.11 -4.76
C PHE A 361 13.78 21.87 -3.45
N ILE A 362 12.89 21.45 -2.55
CA ILE A 362 12.78 22.04 -1.20
C ILE A 362 13.77 21.33 -0.28
N PRO A 363 14.76 22.02 0.30
CA PRO A 363 15.68 21.40 1.27
C PRO A 363 14.93 20.86 2.49
N LEU A 364 15.25 19.64 2.92
CA LEU A 364 14.76 19.09 4.19
C LEU A 364 15.88 19.24 5.23
N GLU A 365 15.89 20.36 5.95
CA GLU A 365 16.81 20.55 7.08
C GLU A 365 16.31 19.77 8.31
N ASN A 366 17.18 18.93 8.89
CA ASN A 366 16.97 18.33 10.20
C ASN A 366 17.26 19.37 11.31
N ASN A 367 16.49 20.46 11.36
CA ASN A 367 16.64 21.43 12.44
C ASN A 367 16.02 20.88 13.72
N LEU A 368 16.85 20.20 14.51
CA LEU A 368 16.56 19.78 15.89
C LEU A 368 16.36 20.97 16.85
N ASN A 369 16.59 22.22 16.40
CA ASN A 369 16.57 23.43 17.24
C ASN A 369 15.48 24.47 16.88
N ALA A 370 14.55 24.20 15.96
CA ALA A 370 13.58 25.21 15.53
C ALA A 370 12.34 25.25 16.45
N LEU A 371 12.46 25.92 17.59
CA LEU A 371 11.35 26.49 18.37
C LEU A 371 10.92 27.87 17.84
N GLU A 372 11.43 28.31 16.68
CA GLU A 372 11.07 29.58 16.04
C GLU A 372 10.25 29.36 14.76
N VAL A 373 9.33 30.29 14.53
CA VAL A 373 8.32 30.35 13.45
C VAL A 373 8.85 29.76 12.14
N SER A 374 8.28 28.61 11.74
CA SER A 374 8.71 27.81 10.60
C SER A 374 8.48 28.52 9.27
N VAL A 375 9.49 29.22 8.76
CA VAL A 375 9.54 29.61 7.34
C VAL A 375 9.96 28.38 6.55
N GLU A 376 9.11 27.86 5.64
CA GLU A 376 9.52 26.77 4.75
C GLU A 376 10.76 27.22 3.93
N PRO A 377 11.80 26.38 3.83
CA PRO A 377 13.03 26.76 3.13
C PRO A 377 12.75 27.01 1.66
N ARG A 378 13.44 28.02 1.10
CA ARG A 378 13.29 28.41 -0.31
C ARG A 378 13.72 27.24 -1.22
N PRO A 379 12.93 26.88 -2.25
CA PRO A 379 13.34 25.88 -3.21
C PRO A 379 14.59 26.31 -3.98
N VAL A 380 15.42 25.33 -4.33
CA VAL A 380 16.60 25.50 -5.18
C VAL A 380 16.40 24.82 -6.54
N GLY A 381 17.07 25.30 -7.58
CA GLY A 381 17.01 24.72 -8.92
C GLY A 381 17.75 23.38 -9.05
N LEU A 382 17.56 22.71 -10.19
CA LEU A 382 18.13 21.38 -10.46
C LEU A 382 19.64 21.25 -10.21
N THR A 383 20.43 22.26 -10.58
CA THR A 383 21.90 22.24 -10.46
C THR A 383 22.42 22.84 -9.16
N GLU A 384 21.53 23.34 -8.30
CA GLU A 384 21.88 24.02 -7.04
C GLU A 384 21.77 23.10 -5.82
N VAL A 385 21.36 21.84 -6.03
CA VAL A 385 21.27 20.83 -4.99
C VAL A 385 22.66 20.38 -4.52
N GLU A 386 22.77 19.94 -3.26
CA GLU A 386 24.04 19.55 -2.67
C GLU A 386 24.09 18.04 -2.39
N VAL A 387 25.25 17.43 -2.66
CA VAL A 387 25.47 16.00 -2.42
C VAL A 387 25.30 15.68 -0.94
N GLY A 388 24.55 14.61 -0.65
CA GLY A 388 24.29 14.15 0.70
C GLY A 388 23.06 14.78 1.37
N LYS A 389 22.54 15.89 0.85
CA LYS A 389 21.31 16.53 1.33
C LYS A 389 20.06 15.86 0.77
N GLU A 390 18.96 16.01 1.52
CA GLU A 390 17.64 15.46 1.20
C GLU A 390 16.69 16.58 0.84
N TYR A 391 15.84 16.32 -0.16
CA TYR A 391 14.97 17.31 -0.76
C TYR A 391 13.59 16.73 -1.07
N GLU A 392 12.57 17.56 -0.96
CA GLU A 392 11.26 17.28 -1.57
C GLU A 392 11.25 17.80 -3.01
N VAL A 393 10.77 16.97 -3.95
CA VAL A 393 10.76 17.31 -5.38
C VAL A 393 9.53 18.15 -5.75
N ILE A 394 9.78 19.27 -6.43
CA ILE A 394 8.77 20.11 -7.09
C ILE A 394 8.92 19.95 -8.61
N MET A 395 7.79 19.86 -9.32
CA MET A 395 7.74 19.72 -10.77
C MET A 395 6.84 20.77 -11.42
N THR A 396 7.32 21.32 -12.53
CA THR A 396 6.52 22.08 -13.50
C THR A 396 6.55 21.36 -14.84
N ASN A 397 5.38 20.93 -15.35
CA ASN A 397 5.29 20.07 -16.54
C ASN A 397 4.53 20.72 -17.70
N PHE A 398 4.57 20.05 -18.87
CA PHE A 398 3.92 20.52 -20.10
C PHE A 398 2.39 20.47 -20.10
N ALA A 399 1.76 19.81 -19.12
CA ALA A 399 0.30 19.68 -19.02
C ALA A 399 -0.32 20.67 -18.02
N GLY A 400 0.48 21.63 -17.52
CA GLY A 400 -0.01 22.71 -16.68
C GLY A 400 -0.03 22.41 -15.19
N LEU A 401 0.80 21.47 -14.72
CA LEU A 401 1.19 21.43 -13.32
C LEU A 401 2.34 22.43 -13.13
N TYR A 402 2.16 23.42 -12.26
CA TYR A 402 3.14 24.48 -12.01
C TYR A 402 3.58 24.46 -10.56
N ARG A 403 4.88 24.39 -10.31
CA ARG A 403 5.49 24.29 -8.97
C ARG A 403 4.76 23.29 -8.07
N TYR A 404 4.41 22.15 -8.66
CA TYR A 404 3.61 21.11 -8.02
C TYR A 404 4.49 20.25 -7.11
N ARG A 405 4.12 20.14 -5.83
CA ARG A 405 4.76 19.26 -4.86
C ARG A 405 4.42 17.80 -5.17
N LEU A 406 5.41 17.02 -5.62
CA LEU A 406 5.24 15.58 -5.83
C LEU A 406 5.04 14.83 -4.51
N GLY A 407 5.60 15.35 -3.42
CA GLY A 407 5.63 14.70 -2.10
C GLY A 407 6.64 13.56 -2.01
N ASP A 408 7.48 13.39 -3.03
CA ASP A 408 8.62 12.47 -3.03
C ASP A 408 9.82 13.13 -2.36
N VAL A 409 10.49 12.39 -1.48
CA VAL A 409 11.74 12.77 -0.83
C VAL A 409 12.89 12.02 -1.50
N VAL A 410 13.91 12.77 -1.91
CA VAL A 410 15.09 12.24 -2.61
C VAL A 410 16.37 12.71 -1.93
N LYS A 411 17.42 11.90 -2.03
CA LYS A 411 18.77 12.23 -1.59
C LYS A 411 19.70 12.39 -2.78
N VAL A 412 20.46 13.46 -2.83
CA VAL A 412 21.45 13.66 -3.89
C VAL A 412 22.67 12.79 -3.61
N ARG A 413 22.97 11.84 -4.51
CA ARG A 413 24.11 10.93 -4.37
C ARG A 413 25.34 11.35 -5.17
N GLY A 414 25.21 12.39 -5.99
CA GLY A 414 26.26 12.92 -6.84
C GLY A 414 25.67 13.53 -8.09
N PHE A 415 26.50 13.72 -9.10
CA PHE A 415 26.11 14.27 -10.39
C PHE A 415 26.54 13.35 -11.53
N HIS A 416 25.81 13.41 -12.64
CA HIS A 416 26.24 12.95 -13.95
C HIS A 416 26.41 14.19 -14.82
N ASN A 417 27.65 14.52 -15.18
CA ASN A 417 27.98 15.85 -15.70
C ASN A 417 27.44 16.94 -14.74
N SER A 418 26.46 17.76 -15.17
CA SER A 418 25.83 18.79 -14.34
C SER A 418 24.43 18.42 -13.81
N THR A 419 23.84 17.28 -14.22
CA THR A 419 22.53 16.85 -13.72
C THR A 419 22.67 15.97 -12.46
N PRO A 420 21.85 16.17 -11.41
CA PRO A 420 21.99 15.39 -10.18
C PRO A 420 21.54 13.93 -10.37
N LYS A 421 22.21 13.04 -9.62
CA LYS A 421 21.81 11.64 -9.41
C LYS A 421 21.03 11.53 -8.11
N LEU A 422 19.74 11.25 -8.23
CA LEU A 422 18.81 11.15 -7.11
C LEU A 422 18.70 9.70 -6.64
N GLN A 423 18.72 9.48 -5.33
CA GLN A 423 18.23 8.25 -4.72
C GLN A 423 16.86 8.53 -4.10
N PHE A 424 15.86 7.73 -4.46
CA PHE A 424 14.55 7.81 -3.83
C PHE A 424 14.63 7.36 -2.36
N ILE A 425 14.05 8.16 -1.45
CA ILE A 425 14.02 7.85 0.00
C ILE A 425 12.63 7.38 0.41
N CYS A 426 11.61 8.23 0.26
CA CYS A 426 10.24 7.89 0.66
C CYS A 426 9.22 8.89 0.07
N ARG A 427 7.93 8.66 0.33
CA ARG A 427 6.89 9.69 0.20
C ARG A 427 6.59 10.34 1.55
N LYS A 428 6.64 11.67 1.60
CA LYS A 428 6.51 12.49 2.83
C LYS A 428 5.24 12.18 3.64
N ASN A 429 4.13 11.86 2.97
CA ASN A 429 2.83 11.61 3.63
C ASN A 429 2.66 10.19 4.22
N LEU A 430 3.73 9.38 4.23
CA LEU A 430 3.72 7.99 4.74
C LEU A 430 4.50 7.79 6.04
N LEU A 431 4.95 8.86 6.71
CA LEU A 431 5.64 8.76 8.02
C LEU A 431 4.73 8.12 9.08
N LEU A 432 5.26 7.26 9.96
CA LEU A 432 4.63 6.90 11.22
C LEU A 432 4.97 7.96 12.27
N ASN A 433 3.95 8.47 12.94
CA ASN A 433 4.08 9.52 13.95
C ASN A 433 2.97 9.39 15.00
N ILE A 434 3.31 9.51 16.29
CA ILE A 434 2.33 9.60 17.39
C ILE A 434 2.52 10.92 18.16
N ASN A 435 3.76 11.29 18.43
CA ASN A 435 4.16 12.49 19.15
C ASN A 435 5.16 13.30 18.28
N ILE A 436 6.38 13.53 18.77
CA ILE A 436 7.45 14.23 18.04
C ILE A 436 8.21 13.31 17.08
N ASP A 437 7.95 12.00 17.14
CA ASP A 437 8.57 10.98 16.31
C ASP A 437 8.19 11.12 14.83
N LYS A 438 9.15 10.87 13.95
CA LYS A 438 9.00 11.00 12.49
C LYS A 438 9.59 9.80 11.76
N ASN A 439 9.15 8.59 12.13
CA ASN A 439 9.66 7.38 11.53
C ASN A 439 9.20 7.26 10.08
N THR A 440 10.15 7.12 9.17
CA THR A 440 9.88 6.91 7.74
C THR A 440 9.49 5.47 7.45
N GLU A 441 8.96 5.22 6.25
CA GLU A 441 8.79 3.85 5.74
C GLU A 441 10.10 3.06 5.75
N LYS A 442 11.24 3.74 5.51
CA LYS A 442 12.57 3.13 5.54
C LYS A 442 12.98 2.73 6.96
N ASP A 443 12.68 3.54 7.97
CA ASP A 443 12.97 3.21 9.36
C ASP A 443 12.15 2.00 9.80
N LEU A 444 10.87 1.96 9.44
CA LEU A 444 10.01 0.79 9.65
C LEU A 444 10.58 -0.45 8.94
N GLN A 445 11.00 -0.33 7.68
CA GLN A 445 11.57 -1.44 6.93
C GLN A 445 12.86 -1.97 7.56
N LEU A 446 13.74 -1.08 8.04
CA LEU A 446 14.96 -1.46 8.73
C LEU A 446 14.66 -2.15 10.06
N ALA A 447 13.69 -1.66 10.82
CA ALA A 447 13.24 -2.29 12.06
C ALA A 447 12.71 -3.71 11.79
N VAL A 448 11.84 -3.87 10.79
CA VAL A 448 11.30 -5.17 10.37
C VAL A 448 12.41 -6.11 9.91
N ALA A 449 13.36 -5.63 9.09
CA ALA A 449 14.49 -6.44 8.62
C ALA A 449 15.38 -6.92 9.77
N THR A 450 15.60 -6.06 10.78
CA THR A 450 16.41 -6.41 11.96
C THR A 450 15.74 -7.53 12.76
N ALA A 451 14.42 -7.43 13.00
CA ALA A 451 13.67 -8.44 13.72
C ALA A 451 13.45 -9.73 12.90
N ALA A 452 13.38 -9.63 11.56
CA ALA A 452 13.25 -10.79 10.68
C ALA A 452 14.43 -11.79 10.79
N ASN A 453 15.61 -11.33 11.21
CA ASN A 453 16.76 -12.23 11.43
C ASN A 453 16.48 -13.27 12.51
N LEU A 454 15.71 -12.93 13.55
CA LEU A 454 15.32 -13.87 14.60
C LEU A 454 14.39 -14.97 14.08
N LEU A 455 13.49 -14.64 13.16
CA LEU A 455 12.64 -15.65 12.49
C LEU A 455 13.47 -16.56 11.58
N ALA A 456 14.51 -16.02 10.94
CA ALA A 456 15.34 -16.79 10.03
C ALA A 456 16.12 -17.90 10.75
N GLU A 457 16.49 -17.72 12.02
CA GLU A 457 17.12 -18.76 12.86
C GLU A 457 16.23 -20.01 12.99
N GLU A 458 14.90 -19.82 13.02
CA GLU A 458 13.88 -20.87 13.06
C GLU A 458 13.36 -21.27 11.67
N LYS A 459 14.05 -20.87 10.59
CA LYS A 459 13.65 -21.12 9.19
C LYS A 459 12.27 -20.56 8.84
N LEU A 460 11.82 -19.54 9.54
CA LEU A 460 10.61 -18.79 9.24
C LEU A 460 10.96 -17.53 8.45
N GLU A 461 10.01 -17.07 7.63
CA GLU A 461 10.17 -15.89 6.80
C GLU A 461 8.95 -14.99 6.94
N ILE A 462 9.18 -13.68 6.95
CA ILE A 462 8.11 -12.69 6.79
C ILE A 462 7.71 -12.69 5.32
N ILE A 463 6.44 -12.99 5.06
CA ILE A 463 5.82 -12.95 3.73
C ILE A 463 5.60 -11.48 3.33
N ASP A 464 4.93 -10.72 4.19
CA ASP A 464 4.69 -9.28 3.98
C ASP A 464 4.33 -8.60 5.32
N PHE A 465 4.33 -7.26 5.35
CA PHE A 465 4.01 -6.48 6.55
C PHE A 465 3.33 -5.14 6.27
N THR A 466 2.57 -4.65 7.26
CA THR A 466 2.02 -3.29 7.32
C THR A 466 2.08 -2.76 8.75
N SER A 467 1.78 -1.48 8.95
CA SER A 467 1.83 -0.82 10.24
C SER A 467 0.67 0.15 10.45
N LEU A 468 0.45 0.52 11.70
CA LEU A 468 -0.56 1.47 12.13
C LEU A 468 -0.01 2.24 13.34
N ALA A 469 -0.23 3.55 13.37
CA ALA A 469 -0.13 4.32 14.61
C ALA A 469 -1.50 4.26 15.29
N ASP A 470 -1.61 3.51 16.38
CA ASP A 470 -2.84 3.33 17.14
C ASP A 470 -2.94 4.39 18.23
N LEU A 471 -3.88 5.31 18.04
CA LEU A 471 -4.21 6.40 18.96
C LEU A 471 -5.45 6.10 19.79
N SER A 472 -6.03 4.89 19.69
CA SER A 472 -7.20 4.50 20.48
C SER A 472 -6.89 4.21 21.95
N THR A 473 -5.60 4.13 22.29
CA THR A 473 -5.07 3.92 23.64
C THR A 473 -4.23 5.11 24.05
N GLU A 474 -4.12 5.35 25.36
CA GLU A 474 -3.31 6.43 25.91
C GLU A 474 -2.29 5.84 26.90
N PRO A 475 -0.97 5.97 26.64
CA PRO A 475 -0.36 6.58 25.45
C PRO A 475 -0.58 5.73 24.18
N GLY A 476 -0.70 6.40 23.03
CA GLY A 476 -0.80 5.73 21.73
C GLY A 476 0.48 4.94 21.40
N HIS A 477 0.40 3.95 20.52
CA HIS A 477 1.53 3.07 20.21
C HIS A 477 1.54 2.58 18.75
N TYR A 478 2.67 2.04 18.30
CA TYR A 478 2.76 1.43 16.97
C TYR A 478 2.25 0.00 17.00
N VAL A 479 1.44 -0.36 16.01
CA VAL A 479 1.00 -1.74 15.75
C VAL A 479 1.61 -2.18 14.42
N ILE A 480 2.43 -3.22 14.45
CA ILE A 480 3.04 -3.84 13.27
C ILE A 480 2.33 -5.16 12.99
N PHE A 481 1.90 -5.35 11.74
CA PHE A 481 1.24 -6.57 11.31
C PHE A 481 2.17 -7.37 10.41
N TRP A 482 2.41 -8.63 10.75
CA TRP A 482 3.24 -9.55 9.96
C TRP A 482 2.43 -10.73 9.44
N GLU A 483 2.57 -11.06 8.17
CA GLU A 483 2.24 -12.39 7.67
C GLU A 483 3.53 -13.19 7.58
N ILE A 484 3.58 -14.39 8.19
CA ILE A 484 4.78 -15.23 8.25
C ILE A 484 4.55 -16.59 7.58
N SER A 485 5.63 -17.23 7.11
CA SER A 485 5.59 -18.46 6.29
C SER A 485 5.11 -19.70 7.04
N GLY A 486 5.18 -19.69 8.37
CA GLY A 486 4.78 -20.78 9.27
C GLY A 486 4.32 -20.26 10.63
N ASN A 487 4.27 -21.13 11.64
CA ASN A 487 3.90 -20.74 12.99
C ASN A 487 5.16 -20.46 13.81
N ALA A 488 5.17 -19.35 14.54
CA ALA A 488 6.16 -19.02 15.55
C ALA A 488 5.55 -19.17 16.96
N ASP A 489 6.35 -19.54 17.94
CA ASP A 489 5.90 -19.54 19.34
C ASP A 489 5.88 -18.13 19.95
N ASP A 490 5.14 -17.97 21.05
CA ASP A 490 4.94 -16.67 21.69
C ASP A 490 6.25 -16.06 22.23
N GLU A 491 7.22 -16.89 22.60
CA GLU A 491 8.51 -16.42 23.12
C GLU A 491 9.35 -15.78 22.00
N LEU A 492 9.42 -16.43 20.84
CA LEU A 492 10.07 -15.91 19.65
C LEU A 492 9.38 -14.64 19.15
N LEU A 493 8.05 -14.62 19.12
CA LEU A 493 7.28 -13.45 18.74
C LEU A 493 7.51 -12.28 19.69
N GLN A 494 7.62 -12.52 21.00
CA GLN A 494 7.95 -11.49 21.96
C GLN A 494 9.38 -10.96 21.77
N LYS A 495 10.35 -11.84 21.48
CA LYS A 495 11.73 -11.43 21.13
C LYS A 495 11.74 -10.57 19.86
N CYS A 496 10.97 -10.95 18.84
CA CYS A 496 10.80 -10.18 17.61
C CYS A 496 10.17 -8.80 17.90
N CYS A 497 9.14 -8.75 18.73
CA CYS A 497 8.47 -7.49 19.12
C CYS A 497 9.43 -6.54 19.86
N ASN A 498 10.20 -7.06 20.81
CA ASN A 498 11.20 -6.27 21.54
C ASN A 498 12.33 -5.77 20.61
N CYS A 499 12.74 -6.62 19.67
CA CYS A 499 13.73 -6.28 18.65
C CYS A 499 13.20 -5.17 17.71
N LEU A 500 11.94 -5.26 17.29
CA LEU A 500 11.24 -4.23 16.51
C LEU A 500 11.22 -2.87 17.23
N ASP A 501 10.74 -2.85 18.48
CA ASP A 501 10.64 -1.63 19.29
C ASP A 501 12.02 -0.98 19.46
N GLY A 502 13.05 -1.80 19.75
CA GLY A 502 14.43 -1.33 19.92
C GLY A 502 15.16 -0.92 18.64
N ALA A 503 14.68 -1.32 17.46
CA ALA A 503 15.34 -1.03 16.18
C ALA A 503 14.94 0.34 15.59
N PHE A 504 13.93 1.00 16.13
CA PHE A 504 13.61 2.39 15.75
C PHE A 504 14.63 3.36 16.36
N LEU A 505 15.48 3.94 15.49
CA LEU A 505 16.58 4.82 15.89
C LEU A 505 16.22 6.32 15.89
N ASP A 506 14.98 6.67 15.53
CA ASP A 506 14.52 8.05 15.60
C ASP A 506 14.58 8.57 17.04
N ALA A 507 15.23 9.72 17.24
CA ALA A 507 15.43 10.30 18.56
C ALA A 507 14.10 10.68 19.22
N GLY A 508 13.10 11.09 18.43
CA GLY A 508 11.75 11.40 18.89
C GLY A 508 11.03 10.17 19.43
N TYR A 509 11.12 9.04 18.71
CA TYR A 509 10.57 7.75 19.13
C TYR A 509 11.25 7.24 20.40
N MET A 510 12.58 7.15 20.40
CA MET A 510 13.34 6.63 21.55
C MET A 510 13.10 7.44 22.82
N SER A 511 13.08 8.77 22.72
CA SER A 511 12.81 9.65 23.88
C SER A 511 11.36 9.50 24.36
N SER A 512 10.39 9.48 23.45
CA SER A 512 8.96 9.34 23.78
C SER A 512 8.62 7.98 24.39
N ARG A 513 9.25 6.89 23.92
CA ARG A 513 9.13 5.55 24.52
C ARG A 513 9.68 5.52 25.95
N LYS A 514 10.83 6.16 26.21
CA LYS A 514 11.46 6.21 27.54
C LYS A 514 10.61 6.95 28.58
N VAL A 515 9.93 8.03 28.17
CA VAL A 515 9.05 8.81 29.05
C VAL A 515 7.59 8.33 29.02
N ASN A 516 7.31 7.20 28.37
CA ASN A 516 5.98 6.62 28.22
C ASN A 516 4.95 7.58 27.56
N ALA A 517 5.42 8.48 26.68
CA ALA A 517 4.57 9.29 25.80
C ALA A 517 4.15 8.50 24.55
N ILE A 518 4.88 7.43 24.21
CA ILE A 518 4.47 6.40 23.24
C ILE A 518 4.44 5.06 24.00
N GLY A 519 3.33 4.34 23.89
CA GLY A 519 3.15 3.02 24.49
C GLY A 519 4.01 1.93 23.83
N ALA A 520 4.01 0.74 24.41
CA ALA A 520 4.77 -0.40 23.89
C ALA A 520 4.32 -0.80 22.49
N LEU A 521 5.29 -1.08 21.60
CA LEU A 521 4.98 -1.56 20.26
C LEU A 521 4.22 -2.88 20.35
N GLU A 522 3.20 -3.04 19.51
CA GLU A 522 2.41 -4.26 19.39
C GLU A 522 2.75 -4.97 18.07
N LEU A 523 3.08 -6.26 18.15
CA LEU A 523 3.24 -7.13 16.99
C LEU A 523 2.00 -8.03 16.84
N ARG A 524 1.30 -7.94 15.71
CA ARG A 524 0.13 -8.77 15.37
C ARG A 524 0.44 -9.69 14.21
N ILE A 525 0.32 -11.00 14.43
CA ILE A 525 0.50 -12.00 13.38
C ILE A 525 -0.80 -12.20 12.60
N LEU A 526 -0.72 -12.10 11.28
CA LEU A 526 -1.80 -12.27 10.33
C LEU A 526 -1.88 -13.72 9.86
N MET A 527 -3.10 -14.16 9.53
CA MET A 527 -3.30 -15.46 8.88
C MET A 527 -2.63 -15.48 7.50
N LYS A 528 -2.14 -16.65 7.10
CA LYS A 528 -1.58 -16.86 5.76
C LYS A 528 -2.60 -16.50 4.67
N GLY A 529 -2.15 -15.76 3.66
CA GLY A 529 -2.97 -15.26 2.55
C GLY A 529 -3.75 -13.98 2.87
N THR A 530 -3.48 -13.31 3.98
CA THR A 530 -4.16 -12.04 4.33
C THR A 530 -3.79 -10.94 3.35
N PHE A 531 -2.50 -10.76 3.03
CA PHE A 531 -2.08 -9.75 2.05
C PHE A 531 -2.55 -10.06 0.63
N HIS A 532 -2.68 -11.35 0.30
CA HIS A 532 -3.30 -11.75 -0.96
C HIS A 532 -4.76 -11.28 -1.05
N LYS A 533 -5.56 -11.50 0.01
CA LYS A 533 -6.94 -11.03 0.08
C LYS A 533 -7.05 -9.51 0.05
N ILE A 534 -6.09 -8.79 0.65
CA ILE A 534 -6.03 -7.31 0.58
C ILE A 534 -5.84 -6.87 -0.88
N MET A 535 -4.94 -7.51 -1.61
CA MET A 535 -4.73 -7.24 -3.03
C MET A 535 -5.99 -7.58 -3.85
N GLU A 536 -6.63 -8.73 -3.62
CA GLU A 536 -7.88 -9.11 -4.30
C GLU A 536 -8.98 -8.07 -4.05
N ASN A 537 -9.17 -7.63 -2.81
CA ASN A 537 -10.15 -6.60 -2.47
C ASN A 537 -9.82 -5.26 -3.17
N PHE A 538 -8.54 -4.87 -3.21
CA PHE A 538 -8.12 -3.66 -3.95
C PHE A 538 -8.53 -3.72 -5.43
N VAL A 539 -8.38 -4.87 -6.06
CA VAL A 539 -8.79 -5.11 -7.46
C VAL A 539 -10.31 -5.14 -7.60
N GLN A 540 -11.03 -5.78 -6.67
CA GLN A 540 -12.50 -5.82 -6.66
C GLN A 540 -13.14 -4.44 -6.52
N LEU A 541 -12.49 -3.53 -5.80
CA LEU A 541 -12.89 -2.12 -5.68
C LEU A 541 -12.61 -1.29 -6.95
N GLY A 542 -12.13 -1.93 -8.03
CA GLY A 542 -11.93 -1.31 -9.33
C GLY A 542 -10.57 -0.63 -9.51
N ALA A 543 -9.66 -0.75 -8.55
CA ALA A 543 -8.33 -0.20 -8.67
C ALA A 543 -7.44 -1.08 -9.58
N ALA A 544 -6.46 -0.45 -10.24
CA ALA A 544 -5.59 -1.14 -11.18
C ALA A 544 -4.49 -1.94 -10.46
N VAL A 545 -4.34 -3.21 -10.81
CA VAL A 545 -3.30 -4.09 -10.24
C VAL A 545 -1.89 -3.51 -10.40
N ASN A 546 -1.60 -2.90 -11.55
CA ASN A 546 -0.30 -2.27 -11.84
C ASN A 546 0.04 -1.12 -10.88
N GLN A 547 -0.93 -0.60 -10.13
CA GLN A 547 -0.73 0.43 -9.11
C GLN A 547 -0.71 -0.13 -7.68
N PHE A 548 -1.02 -1.42 -7.50
CA PHE A 548 -1.08 -2.02 -6.18
C PHE A 548 0.31 -2.06 -5.54
N LYS A 549 0.35 -1.58 -4.30
CA LYS A 549 1.48 -1.71 -3.39
C LYS A 549 0.87 -2.03 -2.02
N THR A 550 1.44 -3.00 -1.31
CA THR A 550 1.05 -3.21 0.09
C THR A 550 1.29 -1.91 0.86
N PRO A 551 0.25 -1.29 1.45
CA PRO A 551 0.44 -0.05 2.18
C PRO A 551 1.27 -0.34 3.42
N ARG A 552 2.43 0.31 3.58
CA ARG A 552 3.26 0.12 4.77
C ARG A 552 2.69 0.79 6.01
N ARG A 553 1.79 1.77 5.84
CA ARG A 553 1.01 2.43 6.89
C ARG A 553 -0.48 2.40 6.54
N ARG A 554 -1.31 2.00 7.48
CA ARG A 554 -2.78 2.17 7.43
C ARG A 554 -3.18 3.46 8.14
N ARG A 555 -4.05 4.27 7.53
CA ARG A 555 -4.74 5.36 8.24
C ARG A 555 -6.01 4.82 8.90
N VAL A 556 -6.28 5.22 10.13
CA VAL A 556 -7.62 5.10 10.71
C VAL A 556 -8.42 6.27 10.15
N THR A 557 -9.30 6.00 9.18
CA THR A 557 -10.38 6.94 8.87
C THR A 557 -11.44 6.77 9.96
N LEU A 558 -11.51 7.72 10.89
CA LEU A 558 -12.74 7.94 11.64
C LEU A 558 -13.81 8.40 10.63
N PRO A 559 -15.07 7.97 10.76
CA PRO A 559 -16.13 8.48 9.89
C PRO A 559 -16.24 10.00 10.08
N GLU A 560 -15.93 10.78 9.05
CA GLU A 560 -16.14 12.23 9.10
C GLU A 560 -17.64 12.55 8.98
N ASP A 561 -18.11 13.42 9.87
CA ASP A 561 -19.41 14.06 9.81
C ASP A 561 -19.54 14.85 8.50
N SER A 562 -20.26 14.28 7.53
CA SER A 562 -20.57 14.93 6.26
C SER A 562 -21.59 16.06 6.49
N SER A 563 -21.13 17.25 6.82
CA SER A 563 -21.95 18.46 6.88
C SER A 563 -22.19 19.05 5.48
N THR A 564 -22.84 18.31 4.58
CA THR A 564 -23.54 18.83 3.39
C THR A 564 -24.44 17.74 2.78
N SER A 565 -25.64 17.53 3.33
CA SER A 565 -26.72 16.83 2.63
C SER A 565 -28.09 17.23 3.21
N SER A 566 -29.13 17.16 2.38
CA SER A 566 -30.45 17.76 2.63
C SER A 566 -31.25 17.06 3.74
N SER A 567 -32.15 17.80 4.40
CA SER A 567 -32.91 17.39 5.60
C SER A 567 -33.82 16.16 5.42
N ALA A 568 -34.19 15.80 4.19
CA ALA A 568 -35.02 14.62 3.90
C ALA A 568 -34.22 13.31 3.88
N GLU A 569 -32.91 13.37 3.59
CA GLU A 569 -32.03 12.19 3.59
C GLU A 569 -31.51 11.85 5.00
N LYS A 570 -31.34 12.87 5.86
CA LYS A 570 -31.02 12.68 7.30
C LYS A 570 -32.06 11.83 8.03
N GLY A 571 -33.35 12.11 7.84
CA GLY A 571 -34.42 11.37 8.52
C GLY A 571 -34.52 9.89 8.13
N LYS A 572 -34.13 9.52 6.91
CA LYS A 572 -34.08 8.11 6.47
C LYS A 572 -32.80 7.41 6.96
N LEU A 573 -31.67 8.12 6.99
CA LEU A 573 -30.39 7.57 7.43
C LEU A 573 -30.34 7.38 8.96
N GLU A 574 -30.89 8.31 9.73
CA GLU A 574 -30.99 8.20 11.20
C GLU A 574 -31.94 7.08 11.63
N ASN A 575 -33.08 6.91 10.96
CA ASN A 575 -33.99 5.79 11.23
C ASN A 575 -33.38 4.42 10.88
N LYS A 576 -32.51 4.37 9.87
CA LYS A 576 -31.77 3.16 9.51
C LYS A 576 -30.66 2.86 10.52
N LYS A 577 -29.87 3.87 10.90
CA LYS A 577 -28.83 3.76 11.96
C LYS A 577 -29.41 3.36 13.32
N ALA A 578 -30.58 3.88 13.69
CA ALA A 578 -31.27 3.49 14.92
C ALA A 578 -31.70 2.01 14.90
N LYS A 579 -32.26 1.53 13.79
CA LYS A 579 -32.65 0.12 13.61
C LYS A 579 -31.44 -0.82 13.57
N ASP A 580 -30.35 -0.41 12.92
CA ASP A 580 -29.13 -1.20 12.82
C ASP A 580 -28.40 -1.28 14.18
N SER A 581 -28.41 -0.19 14.97
CA SER A 581 -27.90 -0.17 16.35
C SER A 581 -28.76 -1.00 17.30
N GLU A 582 -30.09 -1.01 17.13
CA GLU A 582 -31.00 -1.86 17.91
C GLU A 582 -30.75 -3.34 17.59
N ALA A 583 -30.58 -3.67 16.31
CA ALA A 583 -30.26 -5.02 15.84
C ALA A 583 -28.90 -5.51 16.38
N LEU A 584 -27.86 -4.66 16.36
CA LEU A 584 -26.55 -4.96 16.92
C LEU A 584 -26.61 -5.20 18.43
N TYR A 585 -27.39 -4.41 19.17
CA TYR A 585 -27.61 -4.60 20.60
C TYR A 585 -28.33 -5.93 20.89
N TYR A 586 -29.34 -6.31 20.10
CA TYR A 586 -30.03 -7.61 20.26
C TYR A 586 -29.14 -8.80 19.90
N ILE A 587 -28.29 -8.65 18.87
CA ILE A 587 -27.30 -9.67 18.51
C ILE A 587 -26.28 -9.83 19.64
N GLN A 588 -25.73 -8.74 20.17
CA GLN A 588 -24.78 -8.80 21.29
C GLN A 588 -25.40 -9.39 22.57
N THR A 589 -26.69 -9.08 22.84
CA THR A 589 -27.41 -9.64 23.99
C THR A 589 -27.70 -11.14 23.82
N ALA A 590 -27.85 -11.64 22.58
CA ALA A 590 -28.06 -13.04 22.27
C ALA A 590 -26.80 -13.92 22.45
N VAL A 591 -25.62 -13.33 22.53
CA VAL A 591 -24.33 -14.03 22.75
C VAL A 591 -24.00 -14.18 24.24
N ALA A 592 -24.92 -13.84 25.16
CA ALA A 592 -24.73 -14.14 26.58
C ALA A 592 -24.91 -15.64 26.89
N ASP A 593 -24.03 -16.19 27.74
CA ASP A 593 -23.79 -17.64 27.99
C ASP A 593 -25.01 -18.52 28.36
N HIS A 594 -26.16 -17.93 28.69
CA HIS A 594 -27.34 -18.66 29.16
C HIS A 594 -28.38 -19.00 28.07
N ILE A 595 -28.27 -18.42 26.87
CA ILE A 595 -29.21 -18.66 25.75
C ILE A 595 -28.60 -19.60 24.70
N PHE A 596 -27.29 -19.53 24.50
CA PHE A 596 -26.57 -20.30 23.48
C PHE A 596 -26.81 -21.83 23.57
N PRO A 597 -26.79 -22.48 24.76
CA PRO A 597 -27.06 -23.92 24.88
C PRO A 597 -28.49 -24.32 24.48
N ARG A 598 -29.45 -23.38 24.52
CA ARG A 598 -30.87 -23.63 24.16
C ARG A 598 -31.12 -23.41 22.67
N ILE A 599 -30.34 -22.53 22.04
CA ILE A 599 -30.37 -22.33 20.58
C ILE A 599 -29.61 -23.46 19.88
N SER A 600 -28.52 -23.96 20.47
CA SER A 600 -27.67 -24.99 19.87
C SER A 600 -28.35 -26.37 19.75
N VAL A 601 -29.45 -26.60 20.47
CA VAL A 601 -30.27 -27.82 20.37
C VAL A 601 -31.50 -27.65 19.47
N ALA A 602 -31.70 -26.47 18.86
CA ALA A 602 -32.80 -26.26 17.93
C ALA A 602 -32.57 -27.03 16.62
N THR A 603 -33.60 -27.74 16.16
CA THR A 603 -33.51 -28.60 14.97
C THR A 603 -33.80 -27.85 13.67
N SER A 604 -34.24 -26.60 13.76
CA SER A 604 -34.48 -25.71 12.61
C SER A 604 -34.25 -24.24 12.93
N ALA A 605 -33.94 -23.44 11.90
CA ALA A 605 -33.75 -22.00 12.03
C ALA A 605 -35.00 -21.27 12.58
N LYS A 606 -36.21 -21.76 12.25
CA LYS A 606 -37.48 -21.22 12.75
C LYS A 606 -37.65 -21.45 14.26
N GLU A 607 -37.18 -22.58 14.75
CA GLU A 607 -37.19 -22.94 16.17
C GLU A 607 -36.17 -22.11 16.96
N ALA A 608 -34.94 -21.99 16.45
CA ALA A 608 -33.90 -21.12 17.01
C ALA A 608 -34.38 -19.66 17.14
N TRP A 609 -35.06 -19.15 16.10
CA TRP A 609 -35.62 -17.81 16.10
C TRP A 609 -36.76 -17.64 17.11
N SER A 610 -37.63 -18.64 17.28
CA SER A 610 -38.70 -18.60 18.28
C SER A 610 -38.17 -18.58 19.72
N ILE A 611 -37.09 -19.33 19.99
CA ILE A 611 -36.41 -19.35 21.30
C ILE A 611 -35.79 -17.98 21.60
N LEU A 612 -35.17 -17.35 20.60
CA LEU A 612 -34.62 -16.00 20.70
C LEU A 612 -35.71 -14.97 21.06
N GLN A 613 -36.82 -14.99 20.31
CA GLN A 613 -37.94 -14.06 20.50
C GLN A 613 -38.62 -14.20 21.88
N ARG A 614 -38.75 -15.41 22.42
CA ARG A 614 -39.33 -15.64 23.75
C ARG A 614 -38.46 -15.08 24.87
N ASN A 615 -37.14 -15.23 24.76
CA ASN A 615 -36.21 -14.69 25.76
C ASN A 615 -36.17 -13.16 25.71
N ILE A 616 -36.23 -12.56 24.51
CA ILE A 616 -36.32 -11.10 24.35
C ILE A 616 -37.57 -10.54 25.04
N LYS A 617 -38.73 -11.18 24.87
CA LYS A 617 -39.97 -10.77 25.55
C LYS A 617 -39.92 -10.92 27.08
N ALA A 618 -39.17 -11.90 27.59
CA ALA A 618 -38.99 -12.09 29.04
C ALA A 618 -38.09 -11.02 29.66
N VAL A 619 -37.01 -10.62 28.98
CA VAL A 619 -36.11 -9.54 29.42
C VAL A 619 -36.80 -8.18 29.38
N GLN A 620 -37.66 -7.93 28.37
CA GLN A 620 -38.47 -6.72 28.31
C GLN A 620 -39.49 -6.61 29.47
N ARG A 621 -40.07 -7.73 29.92
CA ARG A 621 -40.94 -7.74 31.11
C ARG A 621 -40.19 -7.44 32.41
N LEU A 622 -38.93 -7.87 32.53
CA LEU A 622 -38.10 -7.59 33.70
C LEU A 622 -37.68 -6.11 33.77
N LYS A 623 -37.40 -5.46 32.62
CA LYS A 623 -37.12 -4.02 32.57
C LYS A 623 -38.36 -3.15 32.84
N GLY A 624 -39.55 -3.60 32.40
CA GLY A 624 -40.82 -2.89 32.67
C GLY A 624 -41.17 -2.80 34.16
N ASN A 625 -40.76 -3.76 34.98
CA ASN A 625 -40.98 -3.74 36.44
C ASN A 625 -39.95 -2.93 37.23
N HIS A 626 -38.83 -2.50 36.63
CA HIS A 626 -37.84 -1.63 37.29
C HIS A 626 -38.03 -0.13 36.99
N GLN A 627 -38.76 0.21 35.92
CA GLN A 627 -39.11 1.61 35.63
C GLN A 627 -40.43 2.07 36.28
N ALA A 628 -41.21 1.16 36.87
CA ALA A 628 -42.48 1.49 37.53
C ALA A 628 -42.35 1.87 39.02
N ASN A 629 -41.17 1.74 39.64
CA ASN A 629 -40.96 2.01 41.08
C ASN A 629 -40.08 3.24 41.38
N CYS A 630 -39.81 4.11 40.41
CA CYS A 630 -38.95 5.28 40.61
C CYS A 630 -39.45 6.56 39.91
N ILE A 631 -40.76 6.82 39.83
CA ILE A 631 -41.29 8.19 39.57
C ILE A 631 -42.68 8.30 40.20
N GLU A 632 -42.75 8.55 41.50
CA GLU A 632 -43.85 9.29 42.15
C GLU A 632 -43.24 10.10 43.29
N GLU A 633 -42.94 11.38 43.03
CA GLU A 633 -43.17 12.49 43.98
C GLU A 633 -42.88 13.85 43.31
N ASN A 634 -43.98 14.45 42.84
CA ASN A 634 -44.39 15.84 43.00
C ASN A 634 -43.63 17.03 42.36
N ASN A 635 -44.18 17.40 41.20
CA ASN A 635 -44.64 18.73 40.75
C ASN A 635 -44.64 19.93 41.72
N SER A 636 -44.37 21.09 41.08
CA SER A 636 -44.92 22.47 41.24
C SER A 636 -43.75 23.46 41.39
N SER A 637 -43.71 24.70 40.90
CA SER A 637 -44.53 25.60 40.07
C SER A 637 -43.80 26.96 40.09
N ASP A 638 -43.91 27.74 39.02
CA ASP A 638 -43.81 29.22 38.96
C ASP A 638 -42.48 30.01 39.01
N GLN A 639 -42.53 31.04 38.15
CA GLN A 639 -41.61 32.12 37.80
C GLN A 639 -41.36 33.10 38.94
N LEU A 640 -40.22 33.81 38.94
CA LEU A 640 -40.15 35.30 38.94
C LEU A 640 -38.72 35.86 38.90
N PHE A 641 -38.70 37.15 38.57
CA PHE A 641 -37.66 38.05 38.05
C PHE A 641 -36.65 38.65 39.07
N TYR A 642 -35.56 39.18 38.49
CA TYR A 642 -34.77 40.40 38.82
C TYR A 642 -33.89 40.52 40.10
N THR A 643 -32.58 40.66 39.80
CA THR A 643 -31.55 41.60 40.31
C THR A 643 -31.11 41.70 41.79
N CYS A 644 -29.80 41.51 41.94
CA CYS A 644 -28.78 42.43 42.51
C CYS A 644 -28.89 42.81 43.99
N ASN A 645 -27.90 42.39 44.80
CA ASN A 645 -26.76 43.24 45.17
C ASN A 645 -25.93 42.60 46.29
N SER A 646 -24.60 42.70 46.13
CA SER A 646 -23.62 42.98 47.20
C SER A 646 -23.41 41.86 48.24
N VAL A 647 -22.25 41.56 48.82
CA VAL A 647 -21.05 42.30 49.22
C VAL A 647 -19.94 41.26 49.45
N ALA A 648 -18.71 41.56 49.02
CA ALA A 648 -17.38 41.19 49.60
C ALA A 648 -17.10 39.70 49.94
N GLU A 649 -15.87 39.20 50.08
CA GLU A 649 -14.52 39.73 50.23
C GLU A 649 -13.57 38.51 50.11
N THR A 650 -12.34 38.72 49.62
CA THR A 650 -11.07 38.01 49.98
C THR A 650 -11.06 36.47 50.15
N GLY A 651 -10.23 35.69 49.48
CA GLY A 651 -8.76 35.75 49.50
C GLY A 651 -8.20 34.41 50.04
N GLU A 652 -7.43 33.74 49.18
CA GLU A 652 -6.34 32.74 49.38
C GLU A 652 -6.26 31.72 50.55
N ALA A 653 -5.78 30.54 50.16
CA ALA A 653 -4.86 29.60 50.85
C ALA A 653 -5.40 28.44 51.71
N THR A 654 -5.28 27.24 51.13
CA THR A 654 -4.69 25.99 51.67
C THR A 654 -4.44 25.84 53.18
N CYS A 655 -4.99 24.79 53.83
CA CYS A 655 -4.30 23.54 54.28
C CYS A 655 -4.96 22.80 55.47
N TYR A 656 -5.02 21.46 55.36
CA TYR A 656 -5.00 20.38 56.38
C TYR A 656 -6.13 20.23 57.44
N GLU A 657 -6.80 19.06 57.49
CA GLU A 657 -6.47 17.92 58.37
C GLU A 657 -7.47 16.74 58.21
N SER A 658 -7.05 15.55 58.66
CA SER A 658 -7.56 14.20 58.38
C SER A 658 -8.82 13.75 59.14
N THR A 659 -9.51 12.68 58.67
CA THR A 659 -9.82 11.47 59.48
C THR A 659 -10.57 10.35 58.71
N ARG A 660 -9.96 9.14 58.73
CA ARG A 660 -10.46 7.73 58.79
C ARG A 660 -11.72 7.25 58.01
N GLY A 661 -11.56 6.08 57.35
CA GLY A 661 -12.58 5.27 56.62
C GLY A 661 -13.64 4.55 57.50
N PRO A 662 -14.32 3.44 57.08
CA PRO A 662 -13.79 2.32 56.28
C PRO A 662 -14.68 1.75 55.15
N VAL A 663 -14.02 0.99 54.25
CA VAL A 663 -14.58 0.00 53.33
C VAL A 663 -14.37 -1.40 53.92
N MET A 664 -15.43 -2.23 53.95
CA MET A 664 -15.52 -3.71 54.01
C MET A 664 -17.00 -4.01 54.33
N ALA A 665 -17.78 -4.88 53.67
CA ALA A 665 -17.47 -6.09 52.94
C ALA A 665 -18.63 -6.49 52.01
N MET A 666 -18.32 -7.09 50.86
CA MET A 666 -18.85 -8.41 50.50
C MET A 666 -18.03 -8.97 49.33
N ALA A 667 -17.28 -10.02 49.63
CA ALA A 667 -16.60 -10.90 48.69
C ALA A 667 -17.39 -12.21 48.58
N GLN A 668 -17.10 -12.96 47.51
CA GLN A 668 -17.48 -14.34 47.17
C GLN A 668 -18.75 -14.53 46.32
N GLU A 669 -18.56 -14.70 45.01
CA GLU A 669 -18.72 -16.02 44.36
C GLU A 669 -18.10 -16.07 42.95
N ALA A 670 -17.43 -17.21 42.69
CA ALA A 670 -17.05 -17.81 41.40
C ALA A 670 -16.00 -17.15 40.48
N ARG A 671 -14.74 -17.55 40.69
CA ARG A 671 -13.73 -17.79 39.64
C ARG A 671 -14.14 -18.98 38.77
N SER A 672 -14.09 -18.85 37.44
CA SER A 672 -13.52 -19.87 36.53
C SER A 672 -13.46 -19.36 35.09
N LEU A 673 -12.35 -19.66 34.39
CA LEU A 673 -12.02 -19.47 32.96
C LEU A 673 -11.11 -18.26 32.65
N GLN A 674 -9.79 -18.50 32.85
CA GLN A 674 -8.69 -17.72 32.27
C GLN A 674 -8.30 -18.27 30.89
N LEU A 675 -8.05 -17.38 29.93
CA LEU A 675 -7.04 -17.51 28.87
C LEU A 675 -5.97 -16.42 29.14
N PRO A 676 -4.67 -16.67 28.87
CA PRO A 676 -3.59 -15.87 29.45
C PRO A 676 -3.40 -14.53 28.72
N ARG A 677 -3.49 -13.42 29.46
CA ARG A 677 -2.92 -12.12 29.09
C ARG A 677 -1.61 -11.95 29.86
N LEU A 678 -0.48 -11.95 29.16
CA LEU A 678 0.81 -11.59 29.74
C LEU A 678 0.96 -10.06 29.71
N LYS A 679 0.87 -9.44 30.89
CA LYS A 679 1.39 -8.11 31.19
C LYS A 679 2.42 -8.30 32.29
N ILE A 680 3.67 -7.85 32.11
CA ILE A 680 4.59 -7.70 33.22
C ILE A 680 5.25 -6.32 33.20
N THR A 681 5.11 -5.69 34.36
CA THR A 681 5.71 -4.47 34.89
C THR A 681 7.21 -4.63 35.12
N THR A 682 8.00 -3.63 34.73
CA THR A 682 9.40 -3.51 35.11
C THR A 682 9.54 -2.91 36.51
N SER A 683 10.17 -3.62 37.44
CA SER A 683 10.82 -3.02 38.61
C SER A 683 12.22 -3.59 38.77
N LYS A 684 13.21 -2.69 38.71
CA LYS A 684 14.57 -2.93 39.19
C LYS A 684 14.53 -3.14 40.70
N GLU A 685 15.34 -4.04 41.23
CA GLU A 685 16.11 -3.79 42.46
C GLU A 685 17.27 -4.78 42.59
N ASN A 686 18.42 -4.24 43.01
CA ASN A 686 19.68 -4.95 43.26
C ASN A 686 19.64 -5.65 44.63
N ASP A 687 20.39 -6.76 44.69
CA ASP A 687 21.18 -7.30 45.80
C ASP A 687 20.65 -7.20 47.25
N ASP A 688 20.38 -8.36 47.87
CA ASP A 688 21.25 -8.85 48.95
C ASP A 688 20.94 -10.30 49.40
N THR A 689 22.00 -11.10 49.41
CA THR A 689 22.40 -12.18 50.34
C THR A 689 21.41 -13.15 51.05
N TYR A 690 21.73 -14.46 50.87
CA TYR A 690 22.00 -15.49 51.91
C TYR A 690 20.94 -16.55 52.32
N LEU A 691 21.46 -17.79 52.47
CA LEU A 691 20.94 -19.04 53.09
C LEU A 691 19.87 -19.86 52.34
N LYS A 692 20.27 -20.96 51.66
CA LYS A 692 20.40 -22.35 52.17
C LYS A 692 19.10 -23.04 52.62
N SER A 693 18.70 -24.02 51.79
CA SER A 693 18.72 -25.47 52.09
C SER A 693 17.40 -26.24 52.07
N LYS A 694 17.54 -27.42 51.43
CA LYS A 694 17.12 -28.77 51.86
C LYS A 694 15.77 -29.34 51.40
N LEU A 695 15.96 -30.46 50.68
CA LEU A 695 15.24 -31.76 50.73
C LEU A 695 13.79 -31.78 50.21
N SER A 696 13.26 -32.83 49.59
CA SER A 696 13.71 -34.09 48.99
C SER A 696 12.46 -34.93 48.77
N ARG A 697 12.41 -35.70 47.66
CA ARG A 697 11.79 -37.06 47.53
C ARG A 697 10.26 -37.15 47.74
N GLU A 698 9.48 -38.07 47.18
CA GLU A 698 9.63 -39.33 46.45
C GLU A 698 8.22 -39.66 45.85
N LEU A 699 8.12 -40.10 44.59
CA LEU A 699 7.79 -41.45 44.13
C LEU A 699 6.34 -42.00 44.35
N ALA A 700 5.84 -42.55 43.23
CA ALA A 700 5.07 -43.79 43.06
C ALA A 700 3.51 -43.76 42.95
N LYS A 701 3.07 -44.36 41.82
CA LYS A 701 1.73 -44.79 41.35
C LYS A 701 1.21 -46.04 42.14
N PRO A 702 0.19 -46.84 41.69
CA PRO A 702 -1.17 -46.66 41.11
C PRO A 702 -2.25 -47.54 41.85
N VAL A 703 -3.41 -47.87 41.21
CA VAL A 703 -4.41 -48.99 41.45
C VAL A 703 -5.79 -48.49 42.00
N TYR A 704 -7.04 -48.84 41.58
CA TYR A 704 -7.68 -49.77 40.62
C TYR A 704 -9.21 -49.43 40.44
N LYS A 705 -9.79 -49.85 39.28
CA LYS A 705 -11.11 -50.50 38.97
C LYS A 705 -12.54 -49.89 39.09
N GLU A 706 -13.27 -50.07 37.96
CA GLU A 706 -14.66 -50.56 37.69
C GLU A 706 -15.89 -49.77 38.23
N ASN A 707 -17.06 -49.60 37.58
CA ASN A 707 -17.77 -50.29 36.49
C ASN A 707 -18.99 -49.45 35.96
N ASN A 708 -19.39 -49.65 34.69
CA ASN A 708 -20.75 -49.58 34.05
C ASN A 708 -21.65 -48.31 34.18
N THR A 709 -22.16 -47.67 33.11
CA THR A 709 -23.20 -48.18 32.16
C THR A 709 -23.50 -47.19 30.99
N ARG A 710 -23.79 -47.77 29.80
CA ARG A 710 -24.68 -47.36 28.67
C ARG A 710 -24.65 -45.94 28.03
N SER A 711 -24.05 -45.91 26.84
CA SER A 711 -24.50 -45.35 25.54
C SER A 711 -25.68 -44.36 25.46
N HIS A 712 -25.41 -43.18 24.89
CA HIS A 712 -26.18 -42.63 23.77
C HIS A 712 -25.27 -41.75 22.88
N SER A 713 -25.19 -42.12 21.60
CA SER A 713 -24.57 -41.38 20.51
C SER A 713 -25.38 -40.11 20.18
N LEU A 714 -24.72 -38.96 20.12
CA LEU A 714 -25.23 -37.77 19.44
C LEU A 714 -24.43 -37.57 18.15
N GLN A 715 -25.12 -37.77 17.02
CA GLN A 715 -24.67 -37.43 15.67
C GLN A 715 -24.44 -35.92 15.55
N GLU A 716 -23.35 -35.53 14.90
CA GLU A 716 -23.12 -34.15 14.45
C GLU A 716 -24.20 -33.70 13.44
N PRO A 717 -24.64 -32.42 13.48
CA PRO A 717 -25.56 -31.90 12.47
C PRO A 717 -24.82 -31.46 11.19
N PRO A 718 -25.51 -31.35 10.04
CA PRO A 718 -24.89 -31.22 8.71
C PRO A 718 -24.17 -29.88 8.49
N GLY A 719 -23.04 -29.93 7.78
CA GLY A 719 -22.10 -28.82 7.55
C GLY A 719 -22.62 -27.60 6.77
N GLU A 720 -23.82 -27.63 6.20
CA GLU A 720 -24.33 -26.54 5.35
C GLU A 720 -24.85 -25.31 6.13
N LEU A 721 -25.34 -25.48 7.36
CA LEU A 721 -25.81 -24.36 8.19
C LEU A 721 -24.66 -23.51 8.78
N LYS A 722 -23.46 -24.10 8.91
CA LYS A 722 -22.25 -23.42 9.41
C LYS A 722 -21.66 -22.46 8.36
N GLN A 723 -21.84 -22.76 7.07
CA GLN A 723 -21.42 -21.89 5.97
C GLN A 723 -22.33 -20.66 5.83
N TYR A 724 -23.65 -20.82 5.99
CA TYR A 724 -24.58 -19.69 5.92
C TYR A 724 -24.40 -18.69 7.07
N TRP A 725 -24.12 -19.18 8.28
CA TRP A 725 -23.86 -18.32 9.45
C TRP A 725 -22.53 -17.56 9.36
N ASN A 726 -21.46 -18.21 8.85
CA ASN A 726 -20.19 -17.53 8.61
C ASN A 726 -20.31 -16.46 7.50
N SER A 727 -21.11 -16.73 6.46
CA SER A 727 -21.36 -15.75 5.39
C SER A 727 -22.12 -14.52 5.90
N PHE A 728 -23.08 -14.68 6.82
CA PHE A 728 -23.88 -13.56 7.35
C PHE A 728 -23.09 -12.65 8.30
N ILE A 729 -22.23 -13.24 9.14
CA ILE A 729 -21.34 -12.48 10.05
C ILE A 729 -20.24 -11.75 9.27
N LEU A 730 -19.65 -12.38 8.24
CA LEU A 730 -18.63 -11.75 7.40
C LEU A 730 -19.17 -10.56 6.59
N THR A 731 -20.42 -10.63 6.12
CA THR A 731 -21.04 -9.53 5.36
C THR A 731 -21.32 -8.30 6.23
N SER A 732 -21.57 -8.51 7.53
CA SER A 732 -21.93 -7.44 8.48
C SER A 732 -20.73 -6.75 9.15
N VAL A 733 -19.53 -7.32 9.03
CA VAL A 733 -18.26 -6.73 9.52
C VAL A 733 -17.53 -5.98 8.41
N VAL A 734 -17.91 -6.20 7.14
CA VAL A 734 -17.29 -5.59 5.95
C VAL A 734 -18.04 -4.35 5.44
N GLN A 735 -19.34 -4.21 5.75
CA GLN A 735 -20.08 -2.94 5.60
C GLN A 735 -19.87 -2.05 6.82
#